data_AF-A0A8H5PXI4-F1
#
_entry.id   AF-A0A8H5PXI4-F1
#
_cell.length_a   1.000
_cell.length_b   1.000
_cell.length_c   1.000
_cell.angle_alpha   90.00
_cell.angle_beta   90.00
_cell.angle_gamma   90.00
#
_symmetry.space_group_name_H-M   'P 1'
#
loop_
_entity.id
_entity.type
_entity.pdbx_description
1 polymer ?
#
loop_
_entity_poly.entity_id
_entity_poly.type
_entity_poly.pdbx_seq_one_letter_code
_entity_poly.pdbx_strand_id
1 'polypeptide(L)'
;MQVKHRGLYWPLAAVCLLLMGHTTAFEYLDGIKPNGNDNAPDVVSFDPSWNESYPDSESHEPSLGAGRGLSSRANDFYLRVMPLGASITQGYLSTDNNGYRKWLRSQLLYRGWKVNMVGSKQNGNMKDRDNEGWPGYLIDQVHNEFRKSMWMKPNLVLINAGTNDRNQKIDIDGARGRMKALVDDIYSNIPGVTVVLSTIVRSTNVTNDACASKVSKQIRQLVNSYRGQRIGLADINPVLPTSMLQKDGIHPTDAGYKLFASVWWDAISQVQADIQAPAKVSGIDDAVSEKSSECKKTAGNSRAPQQSQRGSGHDDGIYRHYSHAQGVLESLRLENGGDSASLIKDYPWHVFFANIVLNSANSPRSNALDDMSHIHHEQDGTNTYWYRQNQGGGKFSDSKRFDVDMDCNDGPRYAFADFNNDGLDDFFCLKSGSAVWVSINQGGNPPKFKSIGQVVGKHDGYEATDVRITDIDGDGRADYCLVEDNGSVTAKGLRETVFDKNSKPGASKSGVVFADLNGDFRDELMWVSDTGSVHIWNNMRGWGKGIVPEWRDAGLTHKGQTTKGIQDRIKFGRIYGSSRRDYIYLRSDKTGIDMVVWENKGFGGTKRKADGNFYCDMRGTGSDDYVWVYFDDHAAELNANIHNPPLWGNDLKIELKVPGPRVGIHLADWTGDGKCDVLVQNEATGALTLYENTYKTGSKSITFTDKGVVTPATCSQGWGVSPFDRGMRLADIDGDGRADVMCLESNGRITGWLNLKSGMENIGQVKFSEGSDRADIRFADVENSGRADIIYLDKYTGAATVFKNLGRKSGTGSSFNWSNRGVLYAPIDRGETMHFTNQGGLGRADLVHVLPFTNKLPKYNTGGQDGGTDDGSEDGGGSDDECFKPTFDGDSKVILSENFPDPSFVFDPESCTWYSFGSQDKGKLVQIARYDKSKDKWELLDDDDPLKDAGAWGQNLDIVVPDVIRDGGQWVMYYSAFTQDDHDGKRCIGVAFTDSIRGPYSPRDEPLVCQLDKGGVIDPSAFYDPPSNTRWVVYKIDGNRICGKTSIMLQQVCQVAAILMGSIMTDISQLENDGFTLKNDPVEILSETDDEKLLETPSLVYEDGSYLLFYSSGYYTSDTYSIKYATSGSISGPYDRGDNKCVVW
;
A
#
# COMPACT_ATOMS: atom_id res chain seq x y z
N MET A 1 51.82 -14.14 -46.89
CA MET A 1 53.09 -13.53 -47.37
C MET A 1 54.20 -13.76 -46.33
N GLN A 2 55.42 -13.27 -46.58
CA GLN A 2 56.64 -13.44 -45.76
C GLN A 2 56.50 -12.82 -44.34
N VAL A 3 56.95 -13.45 -43.23
CA VAL A 3 58.35 -13.62 -42.69
C VAL A 3 58.93 -12.29 -42.18
N LYS A 4 59.36 -12.10 -40.91
CA LYS A 4 60.52 -12.67 -40.12
C LYS A 4 60.30 -12.40 -38.58
N HIS A 5 60.59 -13.31 -37.63
CA HIS A 5 61.84 -13.50 -36.81
C HIS A 5 62.17 -12.39 -35.77
N ARG A 6 62.83 -12.62 -34.60
CA ARG A 6 63.26 -13.84 -33.83
C ARG A 6 63.77 -13.47 -32.40
N GLY A 7 63.58 -14.38 -31.42
CA GLY A 7 64.63 -14.88 -30.49
C GLY A 7 64.84 -14.22 -29.11
N LEU A 8 65.53 -14.86 -28.12
CA LEU A 8 66.12 -16.22 -28.03
C LEU A 8 66.56 -16.58 -26.56
N TYR A 9 66.28 -17.81 -26.04
CA TYR A 9 67.09 -18.65 -25.07
C TYR A 9 67.26 -18.21 -23.58
N TRP A 10 67.71 -18.99 -22.55
CA TRP A 10 67.70 -20.43 -22.07
C TRP A 10 68.58 -20.53 -20.75
N PRO A 11 69.00 -21.67 -20.10
CA PRO A 11 68.44 -23.02 -19.80
C PRO A 11 68.74 -23.68 -18.38
N LEU A 12 68.01 -24.77 -18.00
CA LEU A 12 68.45 -26.01 -17.24
C LEU A 12 69.00 -25.95 -15.77
N ALA A 13 69.12 -27.02 -14.92
CA ALA A 13 68.95 -28.51 -14.91
C ALA A 13 68.96 -29.06 -13.42
N ALA A 14 68.87 -30.36 -13.02
CA ALA A 14 68.18 -31.62 -13.44
C ALA A 14 68.61 -32.86 -12.54
N VAL A 15 67.84 -34.00 -12.52
CA VAL A 15 68.25 -35.41 -12.13
C VAL A 15 68.51 -35.71 -10.60
N CYS A 16 68.27 -36.88 -9.93
CA CYS A 16 67.74 -38.27 -10.21
C CYS A 16 66.83 -38.79 -9.03
N LEU A 17 66.67 -40.05 -8.51
CA LEU A 17 67.30 -41.42 -8.64
C LEU A 17 66.28 -42.62 -8.50
N LEU A 18 66.47 -43.61 -7.58
CA LEU A 18 65.96 -45.02 -7.53
C LEU A 18 66.04 -45.60 -6.07
N LEU A 19 65.50 -46.76 -5.57
CA LEU A 19 64.45 -47.79 -5.91
C LEU A 19 64.30 -48.83 -4.74
N MET A 20 63.10 -49.43 -4.45
CA MET A 20 62.93 -50.81 -3.87
C MET A 20 61.46 -51.30 -3.74
N GLY A 21 61.18 -52.59 -4.03
CA GLY A 21 60.07 -53.41 -3.48
C GLY A 21 58.66 -53.34 -4.12
N HIS A 22 58.11 -54.47 -4.61
CA HIS A 22 56.75 -54.60 -5.16
C HIS A 22 55.96 -55.81 -4.63
N THR A 23 54.67 -55.60 -4.32
CA THR A 23 53.57 -56.59 -4.45
C THR A 23 52.25 -55.86 -4.72
N THR A 24 51.27 -56.58 -5.30
CA THR A 24 49.90 -56.14 -5.66
C THR A 24 49.79 -54.90 -6.56
N ALA A 25 49.35 -55.12 -7.80
CA ALA A 25 48.92 -54.06 -8.70
C ALA A 25 47.39 -53.94 -8.71
N PHE A 26 46.90 -52.76 -8.35
CA PHE A 26 45.60 -52.24 -8.79
C PHE A 26 45.86 -50.84 -9.34
N GLU A 27 45.52 -50.61 -10.61
CA GLU A 27 45.72 -49.33 -11.26
C GLU A 27 44.65 -48.32 -10.79
N TYR A 28 45.06 -47.30 -10.04
CA TYR A 28 44.20 -46.14 -9.77
C TYR A 28 44.24 -45.17 -10.94
N LEU A 29 43.05 -44.76 -11.39
CA LEU A 29 42.80 -44.30 -12.76
C LEU A 29 42.58 -42.78 -12.87
N ASP A 30 43.50 -42.00 -12.27
CA ASP A 30 43.56 -40.53 -12.33
C ASP A 30 45.00 -39.98 -12.25
N GLY A 31 45.76 -40.17 -13.34
CA GLY A 31 47.17 -39.77 -13.43
C GLY A 31 47.44 -38.26 -13.48
N ILE A 32 48.66 -37.90 -13.04
CA ILE A 32 49.35 -36.60 -13.13
C ILE A 32 48.76 -35.47 -12.24
N LYS A 33 49.46 -35.24 -11.11
CA LYS A 33 49.17 -34.21 -10.10
C LYS A 33 49.15 -32.78 -10.68
N PRO A 34 48.46 -31.81 -10.03
CA PRO A 34 48.40 -30.41 -10.47
C PRO A 34 49.74 -29.68 -10.40
N ASN A 35 50.34 -29.77 -9.24
CA ASN A 35 51.51 -29.01 -8.82
C ASN A 35 52.64 -30.02 -8.52
N GLY A 36 53.88 -29.55 -8.48
CA GLY A 36 55.05 -30.40 -8.29
C GLY A 36 55.06 -31.15 -6.96
N ASN A 37 56.04 -32.05 -6.80
CA ASN A 37 56.33 -32.62 -5.50
C ASN A 37 56.72 -31.52 -4.49
N ASP A 38 56.54 -31.85 -3.21
CA ASP A 38 56.78 -31.03 -2.02
C ASP A 38 55.67 -29.99 -1.71
N ASN A 39 55.12 -30.10 -0.48
CA ASN A 39 54.06 -29.28 0.13
C ASN A 39 52.58 -29.62 -0.14
N ALA A 40 52.22 -30.91 -0.09
CA ALA A 40 51.07 -31.39 0.71
C ALA A 40 51.06 -32.93 0.77
N PRO A 41 51.01 -33.57 1.96
CA PRO A 41 50.62 -34.97 2.05
C PRO A 41 49.11 -35.13 1.85
N ASP A 42 48.68 -36.24 1.24
CA ASP A 42 47.26 -36.56 1.13
C ASP A 42 46.64 -36.74 2.54
N VAL A 43 45.39 -36.32 2.75
CA VAL A 43 44.63 -36.57 4.01
C VAL A 43 44.15 -38.03 4.03
N VAL A 44 45.10 -38.96 4.05
CA VAL A 44 44.91 -40.43 3.99
C VAL A 44 45.17 -41.08 5.35
N SER A 45 44.98 -40.32 6.43
CA SER A 45 44.66 -40.86 7.75
C SER A 45 43.86 -39.86 8.58
N PHE A 46 42.83 -40.37 9.26
CA PHE A 46 42.17 -39.65 10.36
C PHE A 46 43.12 -39.69 11.56
N ASP A 47 43.94 -38.66 11.75
CA ASP A 47 44.83 -38.54 12.90
C ASP A 47 44.04 -38.02 14.12
N PRO A 48 43.82 -38.82 15.18
CA PRO A 48 43.08 -38.37 16.36
C PRO A 48 43.87 -37.37 17.21
N SER A 49 45.15 -37.12 16.90
CA SER A 49 46.03 -36.21 17.65
C SER A 49 45.99 -34.75 17.15
N TRP A 50 45.17 -34.42 16.15
CA TRP A 50 44.93 -33.04 15.68
C TRP A 50 44.06 -32.23 16.68
N ASN A 51 44.58 -32.10 17.90
CA ASN A 51 43.93 -31.54 19.07
C ASN A 51 44.51 -30.16 19.42
N GLU A 52 44.68 -29.28 18.42
CA GLU A 52 44.77 -27.84 18.70
C GLU A 52 43.41 -27.37 19.19
N SER A 53 43.33 -27.05 20.49
CA SER A 53 42.11 -26.60 21.14
C SER A 53 41.61 -25.29 20.52
N TYR A 54 40.49 -25.35 19.81
CA TYR A 54 39.75 -24.17 19.36
C TYR A 54 39.44 -23.25 20.56
N PRO A 55 39.52 -21.92 20.41
CA PRO A 55 39.02 -21.01 21.44
C PRO A 55 37.50 -21.13 21.58
N ASP A 56 37.01 -21.31 22.80
CA ASP A 56 35.57 -21.53 23.08
C ASP A 56 34.68 -20.28 22.91
N SER A 57 35.25 -19.13 22.55
CA SER A 57 34.52 -17.85 22.41
C SER A 57 35.19 -16.88 21.43
N GLU A 58 34.39 -16.02 20.79
CA GLU A 58 34.87 -14.86 20.01
C GLU A 58 35.32 -13.68 20.91
N SER A 59 35.35 -13.84 22.24
CA SER A 59 35.65 -12.77 23.21
C SER A 59 37.10 -12.72 23.69
N HIS A 60 37.94 -13.65 23.24
CA HIS A 60 39.39 -13.61 23.49
C HIS A 60 40.13 -13.29 22.19
N GLU A 61 40.64 -12.06 22.07
CA GLU A 61 41.90 -11.89 21.33
C GLU A 61 42.98 -12.74 22.03
N PRO A 62 43.80 -13.51 21.30
CA PRO A 62 44.94 -14.19 21.90
C PRO A 62 45.94 -13.13 22.37
N SER A 63 46.04 -12.92 23.69
CA SER A 63 47.01 -11.99 24.25
C SER A 63 48.41 -12.36 23.75
N LEU A 64 49.10 -11.38 23.16
CA LEU A 64 50.39 -11.59 22.49
C LEU A 64 51.51 -11.84 23.52
N GLY A 65 51.51 -13.04 24.08
CA GLY A 65 52.54 -13.54 25.00
C GLY A 65 53.89 -13.56 24.31
N ALA A 66 54.75 -12.63 24.67
CA ALA A 66 56.10 -12.49 24.12
C ALA A 66 56.92 -13.77 24.37
N GLY A 67 57.10 -14.58 23.32
CA GLY A 67 57.88 -15.82 23.42
C GLY A 67 57.65 -16.88 22.33
N ARG A 68 56.55 -16.83 21.56
CA ARG A 68 56.34 -17.72 20.41
C ARG A 68 56.25 -16.93 19.11
N GLY A 69 57.27 -17.07 18.27
CA GLY A 69 57.37 -16.38 16.99
C GLY A 69 56.38 -16.92 15.96
N LEU A 70 55.18 -16.34 15.90
CA LEU A 70 54.38 -16.36 14.68
C LEU A 70 55.12 -15.54 13.62
N SER A 71 55.54 -16.18 12.53
CA SER A 71 56.05 -15.47 11.35
C SER A 71 54.93 -14.59 10.80
N SER A 72 55.15 -13.28 10.71
CA SER A 72 54.19 -12.33 10.14
C SER A 72 53.77 -12.77 8.73
N ARG A 73 52.49 -13.11 8.53
CA ARG A 73 51.96 -13.40 7.19
C ARG A 73 51.76 -12.12 6.38
N ALA A 74 51.70 -12.29 5.07
CA ALA A 74 52.34 -11.39 4.13
C ALA A 74 51.69 -10.01 3.93
N ASN A 75 50.40 -9.83 4.26
CA ASN A 75 49.65 -8.63 3.88
C ASN A 75 48.69 -8.17 5.00
N ASP A 76 48.62 -6.85 5.23
CA ASP A 76 47.69 -6.24 6.18
C ASP A 76 46.39 -5.79 5.49
N PHE A 77 45.44 -6.71 5.32
CA PHE A 77 44.09 -6.40 4.80
C PHE A 77 43.02 -7.34 5.39
N TYR A 78 41.74 -7.02 5.13
CA TYR A 78 40.61 -7.84 5.54
C TYR A 78 40.33 -8.97 4.54
N LEU A 79 40.10 -10.18 5.06
CA LEU A 79 39.35 -11.20 4.34
C LEU A 79 37.87 -10.78 4.34
N ARG A 80 37.40 -10.27 3.20
CA ARG A 80 35.98 -10.09 2.91
C ARG A 80 35.46 -11.42 2.35
N VAL A 81 35.01 -12.29 3.26
CA VAL A 81 34.65 -13.68 2.98
C VAL A 81 33.19 -13.78 2.60
N MET A 82 32.87 -14.43 1.48
CA MET A 82 31.49 -14.80 1.12
C MET A 82 31.31 -16.32 1.25
N PRO A 83 30.69 -16.81 2.33
CA PRO A 83 30.16 -18.17 2.39
C PRO A 83 28.97 -18.28 1.44
N LEU A 84 29.13 -18.96 0.30
CA LEU A 84 28.12 -19.10 -0.76
C LEU A 84 27.63 -20.54 -0.86
N GLY A 85 26.32 -20.76 -0.89
CA GLY A 85 25.79 -22.12 -0.98
C GLY A 85 24.34 -22.27 -0.56
N ALA A 86 24.02 -23.45 -0.03
CA ALA A 86 22.68 -23.80 0.42
C ALA A 86 22.54 -23.81 1.96
N SER A 87 21.62 -24.62 2.48
CA SER A 87 21.33 -24.79 3.93
C SER A 87 22.56 -25.10 4.80
N ILE A 88 23.54 -25.85 4.27
CA ILE A 88 24.81 -26.15 4.96
C ILE A 88 25.66 -24.88 5.15
N THR A 89 25.64 -23.96 4.18
CA THR A 89 26.28 -22.64 4.29
C THR A 89 25.51 -21.70 5.22
N GLN A 90 24.18 -21.75 5.18
CA GLN A 90 23.33 -21.04 6.14
C GLN A 90 23.64 -21.44 7.59
N GLY A 91 23.86 -22.74 7.83
CA GLY A 91 24.05 -23.33 9.16
C GLY A 91 22.81 -24.06 9.68
N TYR A 92 21.91 -24.49 8.79
CA TYR A 92 20.67 -25.17 9.13
C TYR A 92 20.92 -26.44 9.96
N LEU A 93 20.16 -26.60 11.05
CA LEU A 93 20.31 -27.66 12.07
C LEU A 93 21.66 -27.70 12.81
N SER A 94 22.44 -26.61 12.87
CA SER A 94 23.37 -26.40 13.99
C SER A 94 22.60 -25.78 15.17
N THR A 95 22.99 -26.11 16.41
CA THR A 95 22.27 -25.67 17.63
C THR A 95 22.22 -24.14 17.77
N ASP A 96 23.14 -23.44 17.11
CA ASP A 96 23.28 -21.98 17.13
C ASP A 96 22.99 -21.30 15.77
N ASN A 97 22.53 -22.07 14.76
CA ASN A 97 22.32 -21.67 13.36
C ASN A 97 23.52 -20.97 12.66
N ASN A 98 24.75 -21.14 13.16
CA ASN A 98 25.96 -20.61 12.51
C ASN A 98 26.63 -21.61 11.55
N GLY A 99 26.33 -22.91 11.68
CA GLY A 99 26.99 -23.98 10.92
C GLY A 99 28.52 -23.97 11.06
N TYR A 100 29.22 -24.11 9.94
CA TYR A 100 30.69 -24.06 9.92
C TYR A 100 31.25 -22.64 10.08
N ARG A 101 30.45 -21.59 9.83
CA ARG A 101 30.94 -20.21 9.64
C ARG A 101 31.63 -19.68 10.89
N LYS A 102 31.04 -19.87 12.08
CA LYS A 102 31.59 -19.47 13.38
C LYS A 102 32.95 -20.10 13.65
N TRP A 103 33.04 -21.42 13.56
CA TRP A 103 34.29 -22.16 13.78
C TRP A 103 35.39 -21.75 12.79
N LEU A 104 35.03 -21.49 11.53
CA LEU A 104 35.96 -21.00 10.52
C LEU A 104 36.42 -19.56 10.80
N ARG A 105 35.49 -18.67 11.18
CA ARG A 105 35.78 -17.28 11.53
C ARG A 105 36.74 -17.19 12.72
N SER A 106 36.46 -17.92 13.80
CA SER A 106 37.34 -18.01 14.97
C SER A 106 38.74 -18.53 14.59
N GLN A 107 38.84 -19.51 13.69
CA GLN A 107 40.13 -20.02 13.22
C GLN A 107 40.90 -19.00 12.37
N LEU A 108 40.22 -18.25 11.49
CA LEU A 108 40.85 -17.19 10.69
C LEU A 108 41.37 -16.05 11.59
N LEU A 109 40.56 -15.59 12.54
CA LEU A 109 40.94 -14.58 13.54
C LEU A 109 42.12 -15.06 14.41
N TYR A 110 42.05 -16.30 14.93
CA TYR A 110 43.12 -16.91 15.72
C TYR A 110 44.46 -17.01 14.97
N ARG A 111 44.42 -17.15 13.65
CA ARG A 111 45.60 -17.16 12.77
C ARG A 111 46.03 -15.76 12.30
N GLY A 112 45.44 -14.70 12.85
CA GLY A 112 45.85 -13.30 12.65
C GLY A 112 45.21 -12.60 11.45
N TRP A 113 44.21 -13.18 10.80
CA TRP A 113 43.47 -12.49 9.75
C TRP A 113 42.47 -11.49 10.34
N LYS A 114 42.35 -10.32 9.72
CA LYS A 114 41.19 -9.45 9.89
C LYS A 114 40.05 -10.03 9.03
N VAL A 115 38.84 -10.21 9.58
CA VAL A 115 37.75 -10.94 8.89
C VAL A 115 36.42 -10.18 8.95
N ASN A 116 35.81 -10.03 7.77
CA ASN A 116 34.48 -9.50 7.53
C ASN A 116 33.71 -10.53 6.68
N MET A 117 32.63 -11.15 7.17
CA MET A 117 31.77 -11.98 6.31
C MET A 117 30.78 -11.10 5.54
N VAL A 118 30.42 -11.51 4.32
CA VAL A 118 29.46 -10.79 3.48
C VAL A 118 28.52 -11.74 2.75
N GLY A 119 27.30 -11.27 2.50
CA GLY A 119 26.24 -11.97 1.76
C GLY A 119 24.86 -11.41 2.12
N SER A 120 23.82 -11.73 1.34
CA SER A 120 22.47 -11.18 1.52
C SER A 120 21.74 -11.68 2.77
N LYS A 121 22.27 -12.69 3.50
CA LYS A 121 21.61 -13.34 4.63
C LYS A 121 22.38 -13.17 5.93
N GLN A 122 21.64 -13.01 7.03
CA GLN A 122 22.19 -13.09 8.39
C GLN A 122 21.55 -14.26 9.13
N ASN A 123 22.36 -15.24 9.57
CA ASN A 123 21.86 -16.44 10.26
C ASN A 123 22.77 -16.82 11.43
N GLY A 124 22.17 -17.16 12.56
CA GLY A 124 22.86 -17.55 13.79
C GLY A 124 23.23 -16.39 14.71
N ASN A 125 24.09 -16.70 15.68
CA ASN A 125 24.46 -15.84 16.82
C ASN A 125 25.95 -15.47 16.94
N MET A 126 26.78 -15.78 15.94
CA MET A 126 28.14 -15.24 15.84
C MET A 126 28.15 -13.71 15.63
N LYS A 127 29.23 -13.03 16.02
CA LYS A 127 29.35 -11.55 16.01
C LYS A 127 29.08 -10.94 14.62
N ASP A 128 29.62 -11.58 13.60
CA ASP A 128 29.59 -11.21 12.19
C ASP A 128 29.07 -12.45 11.47
N ARG A 129 27.79 -12.41 11.10
CA ARG A 129 26.93 -13.59 10.79
C ARG A 129 26.40 -13.59 9.36
N ASP A 130 26.99 -12.76 8.51
CA ASP A 130 26.61 -12.57 7.13
C ASP A 130 27.00 -13.82 6.30
N ASN A 131 26.18 -14.15 5.30
CA ASN A 131 26.36 -15.30 4.42
C ASN A 131 25.46 -15.22 3.18
N GLU A 132 25.73 -16.07 2.20
CA GLU A 132 24.94 -16.26 0.98
C GLU A 132 24.44 -17.72 0.90
N GLY A 133 23.83 -18.19 2.00
CA GLY A 133 23.31 -19.54 2.17
C GLY A 133 21.81 -19.65 1.96
N TRP A 134 21.39 -20.37 0.92
CA TRP A 134 19.98 -20.46 0.48
C TRP A 134 19.44 -21.90 0.56
N PRO A 135 18.67 -22.26 1.62
CA PRO A 135 18.10 -23.59 1.78
C PRO A 135 17.30 -24.08 0.55
N GLY A 136 17.48 -25.35 0.21
CA GLY A 136 16.80 -25.99 -0.93
C GLY A 136 17.34 -25.64 -2.34
N TYR A 137 18.15 -24.59 -2.50
CA TYR A 137 18.55 -24.09 -3.82
C TYR A 137 19.55 -24.99 -4.55
N LEU A 138 19.33 -25.14 -5.86
CA LEU A 138 20.23 -25.79 -6.84
C LEU A 138 21.44 -24.91 -7.17
N ILE A 139 22.46 -25.45 -7.86
CA ILE A 139 23.66 -24.68 -8.24
C ILE A 139 23.32 -23.39 -9.02
N ASP A 140 22.43 -23.44 -10.01
CA ASP A 140 22.05 -22.25 -10.79
C ASP A 140 21.22 -21.24 -9.98
N GLN A 141 20.47 -21.71 -8.99
CA GLN A 141 19.72 -20.83 -8.09
C GLN A 141 20.68 -20.11 -7.13
N VAL A 142 21.66 -20.81 -6.55
CA VAL A 142 22.76 -20.20 -5.78
C VAL A 142 23.57 -19.22 -6.64
N HIS A 143 23.74 -19.51 -7.94
CA HIS A 143 24.39 -18.59 -8.88
C HIS A 143 23.56 -17.33 -9.15
N ASN A 144 22.25 -17.46 -9.32
CA ASN A 144 21.36 -16.32 -9.49
C ASN A 144 21.29 -15.41 -8.24
N GLU A 145 21.43 -15.95 -7.04
CA GLU A 145 21.56 -15.12 -5.83
C GLU A 145 22.95 -14.50 -5.70
N PHE A 146 24.03 -15.21 -6.06
CA PHE A 146 25.38 -14.61 -6.14
C PHE A 146 25.41 -13.39 -7.07
N ARG A 147 24.71 -13.40 -8.20
CA ARG A 147 24.61 -12.25 -9.12
C ARG A 147 24.02 -11.00 -8.45
N LYS A 148 23.16 -11.16 -7.44
CA LYS A 148 22.57 -10.06 -6.66
C LYS A 148 23.50 -9.56 -5.54
N SER A 149 24.54 -10.31 -5.19
CA SER A 149 25.47 -9.98 -4.09
C SER A 149 26.93 -9.77 -4.51
N MET A 150 27.30 -10.10 -5.76
CA MET A 150 28.64 -9.90 -6.33
C MET A 150 29.10 -8.44 -6.40
N TRP A 151 28.21 -7.48 -6.18
CA TRP A 151 28.56 -6.07 -6.02
C TRP A 151 29.43 -5.84 -4.77
N MET A 152 29.35 -6.72 -3.75
CA MET A 152 30.14 -6.63 -2.53
C MET A 152 31.63 -6.98 -2.71
N LYS A 153 32.03 -7.46 -3.89
CA LYS A 153 33.43 -7.80 -4.26
C LYS A 153 34.24 -8.54 -3.15
N PRO A 154 33.76 -9.66 -2.59
CA PRO A 154 34.55 -10.50 -1.70
C PRO A 154 35.89 -10.92 -2.32
N ASN A 155 36.98 -10.89 -1.56
CA ASN A 155 38.28 -11.42 -2.01
C ASN A 155 38.42 -12.93 -1.79
N LEU A 156 37.56 -13.53 -0.97
CA LEU A 156 37.50 -14.97 -0.72
C LEU A 156 36.06 -15.48 -0.81
N VAL A 157 35.74 -16.30 -1.80
CA VAL A 157 34.41 -16.94 -1.95
C VAL A 157 34.51 -18.42 -1.62
N LEU A 158 33.65 -18.91 -0.73
CA LEU A 158 33.65 -20.28 -0.22
C LEU A 158 32.36 -20.98 -0.67
N ILE A 159 32.43 -21.81 -1.72
CA ILE A 159 31.25 -22.34 -2.41
C ILE A 159 30.91 -23.77 -1.94
N ASN A 160 29.70 -23.99 -1.41
CA ASN A 160 29.10 -25.32 -1.22
C ASN A 160 27.67 -25.40 -1.79
N ALA A 161 27.56 -25.85 -3.04
CA ALA A 161 26.29 -26.08 -3.74
C ALA A 161 26.32 -27.42 -4.51
N GLY A 162 25.15 -27.95 -4.88
CA GLY A 162 25.00 -29.26 -5.54
C GLY A 162 24.31 -30.33 -4.68
N THR A 163 24.20 -30.14 -3.37
CA THR A 163 23.49 -31.07 -2.47
C THR A 163 22.02 -31.19 -2.84
N ASN A 164 21.40 -30.12 -3.32
CA ASN A 164 19.99 -30.09 -3.71
C ASN A 164 19.76 -30.65 -5.12
N ASP A 165 20.64 -30.38 -6.08
CA ASP A 165 20.67 -31.05 -7.40
C ASP A 165 20.68 -32.58 -7.20
N ARG A 166 21.50 -33.03 -6.26
CA ARG A 166 21.60 -34.41 -5.79
C ARG A 166 20.36 -34.93 -5.05
N ASN A 167 19.67 -34.11 -4.25
CA ASN A 167 18.45 -34.51 -3.53
C ASN A 167 17.24 -34.61 -4.45
N GLN A 168 17.07 -33.63 -5.33
CA GLN A 168 15.95 -33.50 -6.28
C GLN A 168 16.19 -34.33 -7.56
N LYS A 169 17.40 -34.88 -7.74
CA LYS A 169 17.87 -35.64 -8.91
C LYS A 169 17.88 -34.85 -10.22
N ILE A 170 17.97 -33.52 -10.13
CA ILE A 170 17.97 -32.60 -11.28
C ILE A 170 19.37 -32.54 -11.87
N ASP A 171 19.51 -33.09 -13.08
CA ASP A 171 20.70 -33.08 -13.93
C ASP A 171 22.03 -33.24 -13.17
N ILE A 172 22.27 -34.46 -12.68
CA ILE A 172 23.49 -34.81 -11.94
C ILE A 172 24.75 -34.69 -12.82
N ASP A 173 24.63 -34.78 -14.15
CA ASP A 173 25.75 -34.83 -15.09
C ASP A 173 26.18 -33.44 -15.62
N GLY A 174 25.25 -32.49 -15.75
CA GLY A 174 25.55 -31.09 -16.05
C GLY A 174 25.95 -30.24 -14.84
N ALA A 175 26.00 -30.82 -13.63
CA ALA A 175 26.42 -30.12 -12.41
C ALA A 175 27.82 -29.46 -12.53
N ARG A 176 28.76 -30.07 -13.27
CA ARG A 176 30.05 -29.44 -13.60
C ARG A 176 29.88 -28.17 -14.44
N GLY A 177 28.92 -28.16 -15.37
CA GLY A 177 28.62 -27.02 -16.24
C GLY A 177 28.06 -25.84 -15.44
N ARG A 178 27.03 -26.08 -14.62
CA ARG A 178 26.46 -25.09 -13.70
C ARG A 178 27.53 -24.49 -12.78
N MET A 179 28.32 -25.36 -12.13
CA MET A 179 29.37 -24.90 -11.22
C MET A 179 30.50 -24.17 -11.96
N LYS A 180 30.80 -24.51 -13.22
CA LYS A 180 31.73 -23.75 -14.06
C LYS A 180 31.18 -22.35 -14.33
N ALA A 181 29.90 -22.23 -14.70
CA ALA A 181 29.27 -20.94 -14.97
C ALA A 181 29.35 -20.02 -13.75
N LEU A 182 29.07 -20.52 -12.54
CA LEU A 182 29.24 -19.76 -11.30
C LEU A 182 30.69 -19.29 -11.08
N VAL A 183 31.67 -20.18 -11.22
CA VAL A 183 33.09 -19.85 -11.02
C VAL A 183 33.61 -18.88 -12.09
N ASP A 184 33.20 -19.02 -13.35
CA ASP A 184 33.52 -18.07 -14.42
C ASP A 184 32.93 -16.67 -14.14
N ASP A 185 31.68 -16.59 -13.67
CA ASP A 185 31.01 -15.32 -13.38
C ASP A 185 31.64 -14.59 -12.18
N ILE A 186 32.06 -15.35 -11.15
CA ILE A 186 32.85 -14.85 -10.01
C ILE A 186 34.16 -14.21 -10.50
N TYR A 187 34.97 -14.93 -11.29
CA TYR A 187 36.24 -14.39 -11.79
C TYR A 187 36.07 -13.23 -12.79
N SER A 188 34.98 -13.24 -13.57
CA SER A 188 34.69 -12.18 -14.55
C SER A 188 34.27 -10.87 -13.87
N ASN A 189 33.52 -10.95 -12.76
CA ASN A 189 32.95 -9.78 -12.09
C ASN A 189 33.74 -9.31 -10.86
N ILE A 190 34.66 -10.12 -10.31
CA ILE A 190 35.42 -9.78 -9.10
C ILE A 190 36.94 -9.94 -9.35
N PRO A 191 37.61 -8.91 -9.92
CA PRO A 191 39.05 -8.93 -10.11
C PRO A 191 39.81 -9.16 -8.80
N GLY A 192 40.74 -10.10 -8.80
CA GLY A 192 41.58 -10.44 -7.64
C GLY A 192 41.00 -11.50 -6.69
N VAL A 193 39.75 -11.92 -6.87
CA VAL A 193 39.09 -12.94 -6.02
C VAL A 193 39.85 -14.27 -6.00
N THR A 194 39.81 -14.92 -4.84
CA THR A 194 40.18 -16.33 -4.63
C THR A 194 38.93 -17.13 -4.35
N VAL A 195 38.77 -18.27 -5.02
CA VAL A 195 37.60 -19.15 -4.86
C VAL A 195 38.05 -20.45 -4.20
N VAL A 196 37.40 -20.87 -3.13
CA VAL A 196 37.56 -22.22 -2.59
C VAL A 196 36.26 -22.97 -2.81
N LEU A 197 36.32 -24.03 -3.59
CA LEU A 197 35.16 -24.81 -4.00
C LEU A 197 35.13 -26.11 -3.17
N SER A 198 34.02 -26.36 -2.47
CA SER A 198 33.85 -27.57 -1.67
C SER A 198 33.08 -28.64 -2.42
N THR A 199 33.51 -29.90 -2.28
CA THR A 199 32.70 -31.07 -2.68
C THR A 199 31.42 -31.16 -1.85
N ILE A 200 30.43 -31.94 -2.28
CA ILE A 200 29.19 -32.10 -1.49
C ILE A 200 29.27 -33.25 -0.48
N VAL A 201 28.63 -33.04 0.67
CA VAL A 201 28.69 -33.95 1.82
C VAL A 201 28.17 -35.36 1.50
N ARG A 202 28.62 -36.34 2.30
CA ARG A 202 28.10 -37.70 2.31
C ARG A 202 26.66 -37.76 2.82
N SER A 203 26.09 -38.96 2.80
CA SER A 203 24.73 -39.20 3.30
C SER A 203 24.49 -40.64 3.74
N THR A 204 23.52 -40.81 4.63
CA THR A 204 23.03 -42.13 5.06
C THR A 204 22.23 -42.86 3.97
N ASN A 205 21.70 -42.16 2.97
CA ASN A 205 21.01 -42.77 1.83
C ASN A 205 22.00 -43.20 0.74
N VAL A 206 22.19 -44.51 0.57
CA VAL A 206 23.20 -45.11 -0.34
C VAL A 206 23.09 -44.62 -1.79
N THR A 207 21.89 -44.62 -2.38
CA THR A 207 21.66 -44.18 -3.76
C THR A 207 22.07 -42.72 -3.96
N ASN A 208 21.69 -41.87 -3.01
CA ASN A 208 21.97 -40.45 -3.10
C ASN A 208 23.42 -40.14 -2.67
N ASP A 209 24.10 -40.97 -1.87
CA ASP A 209 25.53 -40.88 -1.52
C ASP A 209 26.44 -41.24 -2.72
N ALA A 210 26.02 -42.19 -3.56
CA ALA A 210 26.63 -42.42 -4.87
C ALA A 210 26.49 -41.19 -5.79
N CYS A 211 25.33 -40.54 -5.80
CA CYS A 211 25.15 -39.26 -6.51
C CYS A 211 26.02 -38.14 -5.93
N ALA A 212 26.16 -38.07 -4.60
CA ALA A 212 27.04 -37.10 -3.93
C ALA A 212 28.52 -37.31 -4.32
N SER A 213 28.94 -38.57 -4.42
CA SER A 213 30.27 -38.95 -4.92
C SER A 213 30.47 -38.56 -6.40
N LYS A 214 29.44 -38.70 -7.24
CA LYS A 214 29.45 -38.33 -8.67
C LYS A 214 29.59 -36.82 -8.89
N VAL A 215 28.84 -36.00 -8.16
CA VAL A 215 28.98 -34.53 -8.19
C VAL A 215 30.33 -34.10 -7.60
N SER A 216 30.79 -34.74 -6.52
CA SER A 216 32.10 -34.44 -5.92
C SER A 216 33.26 -34.76 -6.86
N LYS A 217 33.18 -35.85 -7.65
CA LYS A 217 34.15 -36.14 -8.73
C LYS A 217 34.16 -35.05 -9.80
N GLN A 218 32.99 -34.54 -10.19
CA GLN A 218 32.88 -33.41 -11.13
C GLN A 218 33.48 -32.11 -10.57
N ILE A 219 33.28 -31.82 -9.28
CA ILE A 219 33.87 -30.67 -8.60
C ILE A 219 35.41 -30.77 -8.56
N ARG A 220 35.97 -31.95 -8.22
CA ARG A 220 37.42 -32.20 -8.30
C ARG A 220 37.96 -31.98 -9.72
N GLN A 221 37.25 -32.46 -10.74
CA GLN A 221 37.61 -32.24 -12.14
C GLN A 221 37.49 -30.77 -12.54
N LEU A 222 36.55 -30.01 -11.97
CA LEU A 222 36.37 -28.59 -12.24
C LEU A 222 37.54 -27.76 -11.70
N VAL A 223 37.91 -27.94 -10.42
CA VAL A 223 39.08 -27.26 -9.83
C VAL A 223 40.35 -27.60 -10.63
N ASN A 224 40.50 -28.86 -11.06
CA ASN A 224 41.61 -29.27 -11.93
C ASN A 224 41.62 -28.60 -13.32
N SER A 225 40.51 -28.09 -13.84
CA SER A 225 40.48 -27.27 -15.07
C SER A 225 40.83 -25.79 -14.86
N TYR A 226 40.93 -25.32 -13.61
CA TYR A 226 41.38 -23.96 -13.25
C TYR A 226 42.82 -23.95 -12.67
N ARG A 227 43.62 -25.01 -12.89
CA ARG A 227 45.04 -25.08 -12.51
C ARG A 227 45.79 -23.81 -12.97
N GLY A 228 46.41 -23.09 -12.04
CA GLY A 228 47.10 -21.81 -12.31
C GLY A 228 46.25 -20.55 -12.12
N GLN A 229 44.98 -20.68 -11.74
CA GLN A 229 44.17 -19.58 -11.21
C GLN A 229 44.07 -19.66 -9.67
N ARG A 230 43.51 -18.62 -9.04
CA ARG A 230 43.33 -18.53 -7.58
C ARG A 230 42.18 -19.42 -7.09
N ILE A 231 42.39 -20.73 -7.13
CA ILE A 231 41.36 -21.72 -6.79
C ILE A 231 41.85 -22.78 -5.79
N GLY A 232 41.01 -23.09 -4.79
CA GLY A 232 41.23 -24.16 -3.82
C GLY A 232 40.11 -25.20 -3.83
N LEU A 233 40.38 -26.38 -3.26
CA LEU A 233 39.43 -27.49 -3.12
C LEU A 233 39.23 -27.83 -1.63
N ALA A 234 38.02 -27.65 -1.12
CA ALA A 234 37.65 -28.09 0.24
C ALA A 234 36.94 -29.46 0.17
N ASP A 235 37.73 -30.54 0.09
CA ASP A 235 37.25 -31.90 -0.16
C ASP A 235 36.66 -32.58 1.09
N ILE A 236 35.48 -32.12 1.50
CA ILE A 236 34.73 -32.66 2.65
C ILE A 236 34.12 -34.05 2.41
N ASN A 237 33.97 -34.45 1.14
CA ASN A 237 33.25 -35.66 0.73
C ASN A 237 33.88 -37.00 1.21
N PRO A 238 35.21 -37.21 1.23
CA PRO A 238 35.81 -38.38 1.86
C PRO A 238 36.03 -38.20 3.37
N VAL A 239 36.04 -36.96 3.87
CA VAL A 239 36.43 -36.63 5.26
C VAL A 239 35.27 -36.72 6.25
N LEU A 240 34.07 -36.26 5.88
CA LEU A 240 32.90 -36.25 6.78
C LEU A 240 32.22 -37.64 6.83
N PRO A 241 32.29 -38.37 7.96
CA PRO A 241 31.62 -39.66 8.08
C PRO A 241 30.10 -39.46 8.20
N THR A 242 29.32 -40.43 7.73
CA THR A 242 27.85 -40.40 7.78
C THR A 242 27.28 -40.43 9.19
N SER A 243 28.09 -40.80 10.20
CA SER A 243 27.78 -40.70 11.63
C SER A 243 27.83 -39.28 12.20
N MET A 244 28.39 -38.31 11.47
CA MET A 244 28.38 -36.88 11.82
C MET A 244 27.30 -36.09 11.08
N LEU A 245 26.29 -36.77 10.56
CA LEU A 245 25.09 -36.18 9.95
C LEU A 245 23.90 -36.28 10.90
N GLN A 246 22.98 -35.34 10.78
CA GLN A 246 21.69 -35.31 11.46
C GLN A 246 20.78 -36.46 10.98
N LYS A 247 19.64 -36.65 11.65
CA LYS A 247 18.65 -37.70 11.32
C LYS A 247 18.10 -37.64 9.89
N ASP A 248 18.17 -36.49 9.23
CA ASP A 248 17.81 -36.33 7.82
C ASP A 248 18.83 -36.95 6.83
N GLY A 249 20.01 -37.31 7.33
CA GLY A 249 21.08 -37.91 6.53
C GLY A 249 21.74 -36.95 5.56
N ILE A 250 21.62 -35.62 5.72
CA ILE A 250 22.19 -34.61 4.81
C ILE A 250 22.84 -33.42 5.52
N HIS A 251 22.30 -32.92 6.65
CA HIS A 251 22.93 -31.79 7.35
C HIS A 251 23.96 -32.30 8.37
N PRO A 252 25.13 -31.67 8.52
CA PRO A 252 26.06 -32.00 9.59
C PRO A 252 25.46 -31.77 10.99
N THR A 253 25.90 -32.55 11.98
CA THR A 253 25.74 -32.19 13.40
C THR A 253 26.68 -31.03 13.77
N ASP A 254 26.58 -30.44 14.96
CA ASP A 254 27.52 -29.39 15.41
C ASP A 254 29.00 -29.84 15.31
N ALA A 255 29.28 -31.12 15.61
CA ALA A 255 30.60 -31.72 15.44
C ALA A 255 30.99 -31.86 13.95
N GLY A 256 30.04 -32.26 13.09
CA GLY A 256 30.24 -32.32 11.64
C GLY A 256 30.47 -30.94 11.02
N TYR A 257 29.78 -29.90 11.49
CA TYR A 257 30.00 -28.51 11.07
C TYR A 257 31.37 -27.99 11.52
N LYS A 258 31.85 -28.38 12.71
CA LYS A 258 33.21 -28.06 13.19
C LYS A 258 34.29 -28.77 12.35
N LEU A 259 34.06 -30.02 11.93
CA LEU A 259 34.93 -30.73 10.98
C LEU A 259 34.89 -30.08 9.57
N PHE A 260 33.74 -29.59 9.13
CA PHE A 260 33.64 -28.84 7.87
C PHE A 260 34.50 -27.56 7.92
N ALA A 261 34.47 -26.84 9.05
CA ALA A 261 35.30 -25.65 9.25
C ALA A 261 36.82 -25.94 9.19
N SER A 262 37.29 -27.11 9.64
CA SER A 262 38.71 -27.46 9.50
C SER A 262 39.11 -27.78 8.06
N VAL A 263 38.23 -28.44 7.28
CA VAL A 263 38.45 -28.67 5.83
C VAL A 263 38.43 -27.37 5.03
N TRP A 264 37.57 -26.41 5.39
CA TRP A 264 37.65 -25.05 4.83
C TRP A 264 38.97 -24.37 5.18
N TRP A 265 39.40 -24.42 6.45
CA TRP A 265 40.67 -23.82 6.88
C TRP A 265 41.88 -24.40 6.16
N ASP A 266 41.97 -25.73 6.01
CA ASP A 266 43.05 -26.38 5.26
C ASP A 266 43.12 -25.88 3.82
N ALA A 267 42.01 -25.96 3.08
CA ALA A 267 41.92 -25.53 1.70
C ALA A 267 42.23 -24.02 1.50
N ILE A 268 41.74 -23.16 2.41
CA ILE A 268 42.12 -21.73 2.44
C ILE A 268 43.62 -21.59 2.71
N SER A 269 44.19 -22.37 3.64
CA SER A 269 45.60 -22.27 4.01
C SER A 269 46.56 -22.64 2.87
N GLN A 270 46.13 -23.50 1.95
CA GLN A 270 46.89 -23.86 0.75
C GLN A 270 46.92 -22.73 -0.30
N VAL A 271 45.84 -21.94 -0.43
CA VAL A 271 45.73 -20.83 -1.40
C VAL A 271 45.98 -19.44 -0.80
N GLN A 272 46.25 -19.33 0.49
CA GLN A 272 46.28 -18.03 1.19
C GLN A 272 47.39 -17.06 0.70
N ALA A 273 48.39 -17.56 -0.02
CA ALA A 273 49.43 -16.74 -0.65
C ALA A 273 48.91 -15.98 -1.88
N ASP A 274 47.85 -16.48 -2.53
CA ASP A 274 47.26 -15.89 -3.73
C ASP A 274 46.17 -14.85 -3.42
N ILE A 275 45.60 -14.89 -2.21
CA ILE A 275 44.54 -13.98 -1.77
C ILE A 275 45.05 -12.54 -1.79
N GLN A 276 44.27 -11.65 -2.40
CA GLN A 276 44.58 -10.22 -2.54
C GLN A 276 43.67 -9.36 -1.65
N ALA A 277 44.02 -8.09 -1.44
CA ALA A 277 43.16 -7.16 -0.74
C ALA A 277 41.79 -7.02 -1.44
N PRO A 278 40.68 -6.85 -0.71
CA PRO A 278 39.36 -6.73 -1.33
C PRO A 278 39.24 -5.38 -2.04
N ALA A 279 38.47 -5.35 -3.12
CA ALA A 279 38.18 -4.09 -3.82
C ALA A 279 37.41 -3.15 -2.88
N LYS A 280 37.75 -1.85 -2.88
CA LYS A 280 36.96 -0.85 -2.17
C LYS A 280 35.57 -0.74 -2.83
N VAL A 281 34.52 -0.88 -2.03
CA VAL A 281 33.12 -0.80 -2.44
C VAL A 281 32.46 0.25 -1.55
N SER A 282 31.69 1.17 -2.14
CA SER A 282 30.97 2.17 -1.36
C SER A 282 29.93 1.49 -0.47
N GLY A 283 29.80 1.93 0.79
CA GLY A 283 28.90 1.32 1.77
C GLY A 283 29.40 0.03 2.43
N ILE A 284 30.60 -0.48 2.09
CA ILE A 284 31.25 -1.59 2.82
C ILE A 284 32.50 -1.08 3.50
N ASP A 285 32.43 -0.93 4.83
CA ASP A 285 33.61 -0.73 5.67
C ASP A 285 34.00 -2.05 6.33
N ASP A 286 35.04 -2.71 5.81
CA ASP A 286 35.52 -3.98 6.35
C ASP A 286 36.00 -3.86 7.81
N ALA A 287 36.37 -2.67 8.28
CA ALA A 287 36.80 -2.46 9.66
C ALA A 287 35.64 -2.46 10.65
N VAL A 288 34.43 -2.09 10.23
CA VAL A 288 33.24 -1.94 11.08
C VAL A 288 32.48 -3.27 11.20
N SER A 289 33.22 -4.33 11.53
CA SER A 289 32.66 -5.59 12.09
C SER A 289 32.20 -5.43 13.56
N GLU A 290 32.29 -4.22 14.10
CA GLU A 290 31.79 -3.82 15.40
C GLU A 290 30.57 -2.91 15.22
N LYS A 291 29.37 -3.45 15.45
CA LYS A 291 28.12 -2.68 15.37
C LYS A 291 28.02 -1.69 16.53
N SER A 292 28.26 -0.40 16.25
CA SER A 292 27.72 0.68 17.09
C SER A 292 26.19 0.65 17.02
N SER A 293 25.52 0.94 18.14
CA SER A 293 24.05 1.02 18.18
C SER A 293 23.48 2.16 17.31
N GLU A 294 24.27 3.21 17.03
CA GLU A 294 23.94 4.22 16.01
C GLU A 294 24.08 3.64 14.58
N CYS A 295 23.11 2.86 14.11
CA CYS A 295 22.96 2.54 12.69
C CYS A 295 22.46 3.78 11.93
N LYS A 296 23.38 4.68 11.57
CA LYS A 296 23.03 5.99 10.99
C LYS A 296 22.25 5.86 9.69
N LYS A 297 21.13 6.58 9.64
CA LYS A 297 20.22 6.65 8.50
C LYS A 297 20.86 7.47 7.38
N THR A 298 20.85 6.96 6.15
CA THR A 298 21.42 7.61 4.96
C THR A 298 20.38 7.65 3.85
N ALA A 299 20.30 8.78 3.14
CA ALA A 299 19.35 8.96 2.04
C ALA A 299 19.58 7.90 0.93
N GLY A 300 18.50 7.46 0.29
CA GLY A 300 18.57 6.55 -0.87
C GLY A 300 18.97 5.11 -0.54
N ASN A 301 18.77 4.65 0.71
CA ASN A 301 19.09 3.29 1.15
C ASN A 301 17.84 2.45 1.51
N SER A 302 16.70 2.67 0.81
CA SER A 302 15.35 2.21 1.18
C SER A 302 14.92 0.93 0.46
N ARG A 303 14.54 -0.15 1.17
CA ARG A 303 14.22 -1.43 0.50
C ARG A 303 12.92 -1.33 -0.30
N ALA A 304 12.86 -2.11 -1.38
CA ALA A 304 11.65 -2.39 -2.13
C ALA A 304 10.50 -2.74 -1.16
N PRO A 305 9.29 -2.20 -1.39
CA PRO A 305 8.24 -2.20 -0.38
C PRO A 305 7.80 -3.60 0.00
N GLN A 306 7.71 -3.87 1.30
CA GLN A 306 7.07 -5.08 1.83
C GLN A 306 5.69 -4.71 2.37
N GLN A 307 4.64 -5.41 1.96
CA GLN A 307 3.31 -5.13 2.50
C GLN A 307 3.27 -5.46 3.99
N SER A 308 3.07 -4.47 4.86
CA SER A 308 2.98 -4.66 6.31
C SER A 308 1.58 -4.90 6.81
N GLN A 309 0.52 -4.51 6.08
CA GLN A 309 -0.88 -4.77 6.42
C GLN A 309 -1.72 -5.00 5.15
N ARG A 310 -2.71 -5.90 5.24
CA ARG A 310 -3.63 -6.26 4.14
C ARG A 310 -4.70 -5.20 3.80
N GLY A 311 -4.85 -4.18 4.64
CA GLY A 311 -6.00 -3.26 4.67
C GLY A 311 -6.98 -3.62 5.79
N SER A 312 -7.39 -2.62 6.59
CA SER A 312 -8.51 -2.69 7.54
C SER A 312 -9.06 -1.27 7.81
N GLY A 313 -9.99 -1.12 8.75
CA GLY A 313 -10.59 0.18 9.04
C GLY A 313 -11.73 0.57 8.09
N HIS A 314 -12.38 1.70 8.41
CA HIS A 314 -13.72 2.03 7.93
C HIS A 314 -13.75 3.41 7.23
N ASP A 315 -14.51 3.51 6.14
CA ASP A 315 -14.85 4.76 5.46
C ASP A 315 -16.37 4.97 5.47
N ASP A 316 -16.83 6.19 5.16
CA ASP A 316 -18.26 6.55 5.15
C ASP A 316 -18.86 6.63 3.73
N GLY A 317 -18.22 5.98 2.75
CA GLY A 317 -18.69 5.90 1.36
C GLY A 317 -18.62 7.24 0.62
N ILE A 318 -19.43 7.40 -0.44
CA ILE A 318 -19.63 8.68 -1.13
C ILE A 318 -20.66 9.54 -0.40
N TYR A 319 -20.58 10.86 -0.53
CA TYR A 319 -21.64 11.75 -0.06
C TYR A 319 -22.99 11.42 -0.68
N ARG A 320 -24.00 11.28 0.18
CA ARG A 320 -25.40 11.10 -0.17
C ARG A 320 -26.19 12.32 0.29
N HIS A 321 -26.72 13.06 -0.67
CA HIS A 321 -27.49 14.26 -0.38
C HIS A 321 -28.88 13.93 0.18
N TYR A 322 -29.24 14.63 1.26
CA TYR A 322 -30.58 14.78 1.77
C TYR A 322 -30.73 16.22 2.25
N SER A 323 -31.89 16.84 2.10
CA SER A 323 -32.12 18.21 2.55
C SER A 323 -33.55 18.44 3.01
N HIS A 324 -33.72 19.42 3.90
CA HIS A 324 -35.00 19.84 4.46
C HIS A 324 -35.34 21.26 3.98
N ALA A 325 -36.47 21.43 3.30
CA ALA A 325 -36.91 22.74 2.82
C ALA A 325 -37.33 23.63 4.00
N GLN A 326 -36.57 24.70 4.25
CA GLN A 326 -36.85 25.67 5.33
C GLN A 326 -37.69 26.86 4.83
N GLY A 327 -37.77 27.06 3.51
CA GLY A 327 -38.59 28.11 2.90
C GLY A 327 -37.89 29.47 2.88
N VAL A 328 -38.66 30.56 2.92
CA VAL A 328 -38.13 31.94 2.91
C VAL A 328 -37.65 32.32 4.31
N LEU A 329 -36.39 32.74 4.44
CA LEU A 329 -35.87 33.30 5.69
C LEU A 329 -36.10 34.81 5.73
N GLU A 330 -37.18 35.23 6.41
CA GLU A 330 -37.57 36.65 6.52
C GLU A 330 -36.44 37.54 7.05
N SER A 331 -35.66 37.07 8.04
CA SER A 331 -34.50 37.80 8.60
C SER A 331 -33.35 38.04 7.60
N LEU A 332 -33.37 37.38 6.44
CA LEU A 332 -32.42 37.57 5.35
C LEU A 332 -32.98 38.39 4.17
N ARG A 333 -34.29 38.72 4.13
CA ARG A 333 -34.87 39.43 2.98
C ARG A 333 -34.18 40.78 2.77
N LEU A 334 -33.84 41.06 1.51
CA LEU A 334 -33.34 42.35 1.05
C LEU A 334 -34.51 43.10 0.40
N GLU A 335 -34.84 44.30 0.88
CA GLU A 335 -35.92 45.11 0.31
C GLU A 335 -35.38 46.08 -0.76
N ASN A 336 -36.17 46.34 -1.80
CA ASN A 336 -35.83 47.33 -2.81
C ASN A 336 -36.08 48.74 -2.25
N GLY A 337 -35.03 49.50 -1.96
CA GLY A 337 -35.08 50.88 -1.45
C GLY A 337 -35.59 51.95 -2.43
N GLY A 338 -36.49 51.59 -3.35
CA GLY A 338 -37.03 52.44 -4.42
C GLY A 338 -36.62 51.96 -5.82
N ASP A 339 -35.31 51.81 -6.05
CA ASP A 339 -34.72 51.46 -7.35
C ASP A 339 -34.90 49.97 -7.69
N SER A 340 -36.04 49.68 -8.33
CA SER A 340 -36.68 48.36 -8.37
C SER A 340 -36.43 47.57 -9.68
N ALA A 341 -35.27 47.75 -10.31
CA ALA A 341 -34.88 46.99 -11.51
C ALA A 341 -33.38 46.74 -11.67
N SER A 342 -32.53 47.77 -11.53
CA SER A 342 -31.07 47.66 -11.63
C SER A 342 -30.51 46.80 -10.48
N LEU A 343 -30.76 47.21 -9.24
CA LEU A 343 -30.29 46.51 -8.04
C LEU A 343 -30.66 45.01 -8.05
N ILE A 344 -31.88 44.67 -8.49
CA ILE A 344 -32.37 43.27 -8.59
C ILE A 344 -31.53 42.40 -9.55
N LYS A 345 -30.98 43.02 -10.59
CA LYS A 345 -30.16 42.36 -11.61
C LYS A 345 -28.75 42.10 -11.11
N ASP A 346 -28.19 43.04 -10.35
CA ASP A 346 -26.78 43.04 -9.98
C ASP A 346 -26.54 42.39 -8.59
N TYR A 347 -27.51 42.47 -7.65
CA TYR A 347 -27.46 41.81 -6.32
C TYR A 347 -27.04 40.33 -6.32
N PRO A 348 -27.44 39.44 -7.26
CA PRO A 348 -26.99 38.06 -7.29
C PRO A 348 -25.46 37.91 -7.33
N TRP A 349 -24.72 38.89 -7.87
CA TRP A 349 -23.26 38.90 -7.92
C TRP A 349 -22.60 39.52 -6.69
N HIS A 350 -23.38 40.06 -5.76
CA HIS A 350 -22.91 40.83 -4.61
C HIS A 350 -23.32 40.26 -3.24
N VAL A 351 -24.09 39.16 -3.20
CA VAL A 351 -24.48 38.46 -1.96
C VAL A 351 -23.61 37.23 -1.75
N PHE A 352 -23.01 37.12 -0.56
CA PHE A 352 -22.11 36.03 -0.16
C PHE A 352 -22.49 35.48 1.23
N PHE A 353 -22.03 34.27 1.50
CA PHE A 353 -22.12 33.63 2.81
C PHE A 353 -20.71 33.20 3.22
N ALA A 354 -20.24 33.71 4.36
CA ALA A 354 -18.87 33.51 4.85
C ALA A 354 -18.79 33.71 6.37
N ASN A 355 -17.92 32.99 7.06
CA ASN A 355 -17.70 33.12 8.50
C ASN A 355 -16.78 34.32 8.78
N ILE A 356 -17.34 35.54 8.73
CA ILE A 356 -16.56 36.78 8.90
C ILE A 356 -16.56 37.32 10.32
N VAL A 357 -17.56 36.98 11.16
CA VAL A 357 -17.61 37.33 12.58
C VAL A 357 -17.28 36.13 13.48
N LEU A 358 -16.17 36.25 14.20
CA LEU A 358 -15.71 35.27 15.17
C LEU A 358 -16.70 35.13 16.35
N ASN A 359 -17.56 34.11 16.29
CA ASN A 359 -18.53 33.82 17.36
C ASN A 359 -17.85 33.45 18.70
N SER A 360 -16.67 32.82 18.64
CA SER A 360 -15.72 32.66 19.77
C SER A 360 -14.37 32.20 19.21
N ALA A 361 -13.27 32.76 19.73
CA ALA A 361 -11.91 32.36 19.34
C ALA A 361 -11.56 30.90 19.73
N ASN A 362 -12.34 30.30 20.62
CA ASN A 362 -12.14 28.94 21.13
C ASN A 362 -13.34 28.02 20.81
N SER A 363 -14.18 28.38 19.83
CA SER A 363 -15.22 27.47 19.33
C SER A 363 -14.64 26.49 18.31
N PRO A 364 -15.01 25.20 18.35
CA PRO A 364 -14.62 24.24 17.32
C PRO A 364 -15.08 24.72 15.92
N ARG A 365 -14.21 24.61 14.91
CA ARG A 365 -14.48 25.08 13.53
C ARG A 365 -15.73 24.44 12.91
N SER A 366 -16.11 23.23 13.36
CA SER A 366 -17.37 22.54 12.98
C SER A 366 -18.65 23.34 13.30
N ASN A 367 -18.55 24.24 14.28
CA ASN A 367 -19.65 25.06 14.79
C ASN A 367 -19.64 26.47 14.17
N ALA A 368 -18.81 26.70 13.14
CA ALA A 368 -18.82 27.93 12.36
C ALA A 368 -20.19 28.13 11.68
N LEU A 369 -20.56 29.40 11.55
CA LEU A 369 -21.80 29.85 10.91
C LEU A 369 -21.43 30.90 9.88
N ASP A 370 -22.01 30.80 8.69
CA ASP A 370 -21.74 31.78 7.65
C ASP A 370 -22.68 32.97 7.81
N ASP A 371 -22.11 34.15 8.02
CA ASP A 371 -22.81 35.43 8.00
C ASP A 371 -23.22 35.76 6.55
N MET A 372 -24.35 36.43 6.38
CA MET A 372 -24.74 36.95 5.05
C MET A 372 -24.12 38.33 4.86
N SER A 373 -23.21 38.46 3.89
CA SER A 373 -22.70 39.74 3.45
C SER A 373 -23.31 40.15 2.11
N HIS A 374 -23.51 41.46 1.93
CA HIS A 374 -23.88 42.04 0.65
C HIS A 374 -23.10 43.32 0.39
N ILE A 375 -22.73 43.52 -0.86
CA ILE A 375 -21.97 44.68 -1.32
C ILE A 375 -22.87 45.54 -2.21
N HIS A 376 -22.87 46.85 -1.98
CA HIS A 376 -23.65 47.81 -2.77
C HIS A 376 -22.68 48.67 -3.58
N HIS A 377 -22.83 48.66 -4.91
CA HIS A 377 -22.10 49.55 -5.79
C HIS A 377 -22.85 50.89 -5.88
N GLU A 378 -22.29 51.92 -5.24
CA GLU A 378 -22.86 53.26 -5.13
C GLU A 378 -22.78 54.01 -6.47
N GLN A 379 -23.61 55.04 -6.67
CA GLN A 379 -23.67 55.79 -7.93
C GLN A 379 -22.41 56.63 -8.24
N ASP A 380 -21.49 56.78 -7.28
CA ASP A 380 -20.18 57.41 -7.47
C ASP A 380 -19.07 56.42 -7.88
N GLY A 381 -19.41 55.13 -8.03
CA GLY A 381 -18.49 54.05 -8.39
C GLY A 381 -17.84 53.36 -7.19
N THR A 382 -18.13 53.78 -5.95
CA THR A 382 -17.57 53.12 -4.75
C THR A 382 -18.40 51.94 -4.28
N ASN A 383 -17.77 50.95 -3.63
CA ASN A 383 -18.45 49.83 -2.99
C ASN A 383 -18.66 50.10 -1.49
N THR A 384 -19.89 49.91 -0.98
CA THR A 384 -20.14 49.83 0.47
C THR A 384 -20.47 48.41 0.92
N TYR A 385 -19.83 47.98 2.01
CA TYR A 385 -19.82 46.61 2.48
C TYR A 385 -20.73 46.45 3.71
N TRP A 386 -21.65 45.49 3.65
CA TRP A 386 -22.67 45.26 4.67
C TRP A 386 -22.77 43.79 5.04
N TYR A 387 -23.10 43.49 6.28
CA TYR A 387 -23.37 42.12 6.72
C TYR A 387 -24.51 42.03 7.74
N ARG A 388 -25.13 40.86 7.82
CA ARG A 388 -26.03 40.43 8.91
C ARG A 388 -25.38 39.23 9.59
N GLN A 389 -25.18 39.29 10.91
CA GLN A 389 -24.53 38.20 11.64
C GLN A 389 -25.48 37.00 11.74
N ASN A 390 -24.99 35.80 11.48
CA ASN A 390 -25.73 34.56 11.67
C ASN A 390 -25.80 34.21 13.17
N GLN A 391 -27.02 34.00 13.68
CA GLN A 391 -27.30 33.67 15.08
C GLN A 391 -27.69 32.18 15.26
N GLY A 392 -27.57 31.39 14.19
CA GLY A 392 -27.95 29.98 14.13
C GLY A 392 -29.45 29.78 13.86
N GLY A 393 -29.80 28.59 13.37
CA GLY A 393 -31.21 28.21 13.16
C GLY A 393 -31.95 29.08 12.14
N GLY A 394 -31.26 29.65 11.15
CA GLY A 394 -31.86 30.52 10.13
C GLY A 394 -32.20 31.94 10.59
N LYS A 395 -31.63 32.40 11.70
CA LYS A 395 -31.83 33.76 12.24
C LYS A 395 -30.60 34.63 12.03
N PHE A 396 -30.83 35.86 11.57
CA PHE A 396 -29.78 36.83 11.29
C PHE A 396 -30.03 38.16 12.01
N SER A 397 -28.95 38.87 12.34
CA SER A 397 -29.01 40.19 12.98
C SER A 397 -29.47 41.29 12.03
N ASP A 398 -29.77 42.46 12.58
CA ASP A 398 -29.82 43.72 11.81
C ASP A 398 -28.51 43.93 11.02
N SER A 399 -28.62 44.64 9.90
CA SER A 399 -27.49 44.90 8.99
C SER A 399 -26.53 45.94 9.56
N LYS A 400 -25.23 45.68 9.44
CA LYS A 400 -24.14 46.57 9.87
C LYS A 400 -23.18 46.81 8.70
N ARG A 401 -22.60 48.01 8.61
CA ARG A 401 -21.46 48.28 7.72
C ARG A 401 -20.16 47.74 8.30
N PHE A 402 -19.24 47.36 7.42
CA PHE A 402 -17.84 47.09 7.73
C PHE A 402 -16.94 47.68 6.63
N ASP A 403 -15.63 47.52 6.77
CA ASP A 403 -14.63 47.96 5.79
C ASP A 403 -13.67 46.80 5.52
N VAL A 404 -13.32 46.60 4.25
CA VAL A 404 -12.40 45.57 3.78
C VAL A 404 -10.95 46.06 3.68
N ASP A 405 -10.65 47.32 4.03
CA ASP A 405 -9.31 47.96 3.97
C ASP A 405 -8.67 47.89 2.56
N MET A 406 -9.49 47.70 1.52
CA MET A 406 -9.00 47.42 0.17
C MET A 406 -9.93 47.98 -0.90
N ASP A 407 -9.37 48.85 -1.76
CA ASP A 407 -10.06 49.36 -2.94
C ASP A 407 -10.27 48.23 -3.98
N CYS A 408 -11.51 47.82 -4.15
CA CYS A 408 -11.96 46.86 -5.17
C CYS A 408 -13.10 47.45 -6.03
N ASN A 409 -13.18 48.78 -6.14
CA ASN A 409 -14.27 49.48 -6.82
C ASN A 409 -14.34 49.13 -8.32
N ASP A 410 -13.20 49.11 -9.01
CA ASP A 410 -13.08 48.76 -10.43
C ASP A 410 -12.99 47.23 -10.70
N GLY A 411 -13.09 46.39 -9.66
CA GLY A 411 -12.75 44.97 -9.75
C GLY A 411 -13.85 44.09 -10.37
N PRO A 412 -13.63 43.40 -11.51
CA PRO A 412 -14.65 42.56 -12.15
C PRO A 412 -15.17 41.38 -11.30
N ARG A 413 -14.46 40.96 -10.25
CA ARG A 413 -14.94 39.98 -9.25
C ARG A 413 -14.30 40.16 -7.87
N TYR A 414 -15.06 39.80 -6.85
CA TYR A 414 -14.64 39.66 -5.45
C TYR A 414 -15.48 38.59 -4.73
N ALA A 415 -14.94 38.04 -3.64
CA ALA A 415 -15.61 37.07 -2.76
C ALA A 415 -14.83 36.93 -1.44
N PHE A 416 -15.19 35.92 -0.65
CA PHE A 416 -14.57 35.59 0.63
C PHE A 416 -14.04 34.15 0.63
N ALA A 417 -12.90 33.93 1.30
CA ALA A 417 -12.33 32.61 1.62
C ALA A 417 -11.21 32.77 2.65
N ASP A 418 -10.97 31.79 3.53
CA ASP A 418 -9.82 31.77 4.45
C ASP A 418 -8.50 31.46 3.69
N PHE A 419 -7.50 32.35 3.73
CA PHE A 419 -6.17 32.14 3.14
C PHE A 419 -5.10 31.74 4.17
N ASN A 420 -5.42 31.80 5.47
CA ASN A 420 -4.44 31.87 6.55
C ASN A 420 -4.56 30.72 7.59
N ASN A 421 -5.72 30.06 7.64
CA ASN A 421 -6.13 28.95 8.50
C ASN A 421 -6.58 29.34 9.94
N ASP A 422 -6.94 30.59 10.20
CA ASP A 422 -7.49 31.02 11.51
C ASP A 422 -9.00 30.71 11.68
N GLY A 423 -9.68 30.38 10.59
CA GLY A 423 -11.10 30.02 10.57
C GLY A 423 -12.06 31.16 10.26
N LEU A 424 -11.56 32.38 10.05
CA LEU A 424 -12.32 33.46 9.46
C LEU A 424 -12.08 33.54 7.96
N ASP A 425 -13.14 33.77 7.19
CA ASP A 425 -12.98 34.02 5.77
C ASP A 425 -12.41 35.44 5.55
N ASP A 426 -11.29 35.51 4.83
CA ASP A 426 -10.66 36.75 4.36
C ASP A 426 -11.41 37.31 3.13
N PHE A 427 -11.21 38.59 2.80
CA PHE A 427 -11.79 39.19 1.61
C PHE A 427 -10.78 39.26 0.46
N PHE A 428 -11.18 38.86 -0.75
CA PHE A 428 -10.33 38.92 -1.93
C PHE A 428 -11.03 39.56 -3.14
N CYS A 429 -10.23 40.18 -4.02
CA CYS A 429 -10.74 40.71 -5.29
C CYS A 429 -9.72 40.60 -6.44
N LEU A 430 -10.27 40.48 -7.65
CA LEU A 430 -9.53 40.33 -8.90
C LEU A 430 -9.49 41.67 -9.62
N LYS A 431 -8.33 42.35 -9.64
CA LYS A 431 -8.19 43.73 -10.16
C LYS A 431 -7.55 43.84 -11.54
N SER A 432 -6.96 42.76 -12.08
CA SER A 432 -6.30 42.78 -13.39
C SER A 432 -6.27 41.39 -14.01
N GLY A 433 -7.28 41.07 -14.82
CA GLY A 433 -7.54 39.72 -15.30
C GLY A 433 -7.61 38.72 -14.15
N SER A 434 -6.80 37.67 -14.22
CA SER A 434 -6.75 36.57 -13.26
C SER A 434 -5.92 36.82 -11.98
N ALA A 435 -5.36 38.01 -11.76
CA ALA A 435 -4.54 38.35 -10.59
C ALA A 435 -5.37 38.65 -9.32
N VAL A 436 -4.88 38.21 -8.14
CA VAL A 436 -5.64 38.23 -6.87
C VAL A 436 -4.99 39.15 -5.82
N TRP A 437 -5.81 40.00 -5.21
CA TRP A 437 -5.50 40.80 -4.02
C TRP A 437 -6.30 40.33 -2.81
N VAL A 438 -5.70 40.34 -1.63
CA VAL A 438 -6.31 39.85 -0.37
C VAL A 438 -6.23 40.91 0.74
N SER A 439 -7.27 40.90 1.58
CA SER A 439 -7.34 41.61 2.84
C SER A 439 -7.73 40.64 3.95
N ILE A 440 -6.83 40.49 4.92
CA ILE A 440 -6.93 39.47 5.97
C ILE A 440 -7.92 39.89 7.05
N ASN A 441 -8.84 39.01 7.42
CA ASN A 441 -9.79 39.23 8.49
C ASN A 441 -9.07 39.19 9.85
N GLN A 442 -9.32 40.19 10.69
CA GLN A 442 -8.77 40.32 12.05
C GLN A 442 -9.84 40.08 13.12
N GLY A 443 -11.01 39.58 12.69
CA GLY A 443 -12.19 39.37 13.52
C GLY A 443 -12.83 40.66 14.03
N GLY A 444 -13.71 40.50 15.01
CA GLY A 444 -14.52 41.58 15.58
C GLY A 444 -15.98 41.55 15.12
N ASN A 445 -16.76 42.51 15.62
CA ASN A 445 -18.19 42.65 15.33
C ASN A 445 -18.59 44.15 15.44
N PRO A 446 -18.51 44.97 14.37
CA PRO A 446 -18.16 44.62 12.99
C PRO A 446 -16.76 43.99 12.80
N PRO A 447 -16.61 43.09 11.82
CA PRO A 447 -15.32 42.52 11.47
C PRO A 447 -14.39 43.61 10.91
N LYS A 448 -13.09 43.38 11.05
CA LYS A 448 -12.05 44.31 10.58
C LYS A 448 -11.13 43.55 9.65
N PHE A 449 -10.84 44.11 8.49
CA PHE A 449 -9.90 43.52 7.55
C PHE A 449 -8.62 44.37 7.50
N LYS A 450 -7.55 43.80 6.95
CA LYS A 450 -6.29 44.49 6.69
C LYS A 450 -5.66 44.03 5.38
N SER A 451 -5.45 44.96 4.45
CA SER A 451 -4.91 44.61 3.13
C SER A 451 -3.46 44.13 3.24
N ILE A 452 -3.17 43.00 2.58
CA ILE A 452 -1.81 42.49 2.35
C ILE A 452 -1.36 42.71 0.90
N GLY A 453 -2.19 43.35 0.07
CA GLY A 453 -1.88 43.65 -1.32
C GLY A 453 -2.12 42.46 -2.26
N GLN A 454 -1.27 42.34 -3.28
CA GLN A 454 -1.37 41.29 -4.30
C GLN A 454 -0.71 39.99 -3.80
N VAL A 455 -1.43 38.87 -3.91
CA VAL A 455 -0.93 37.53 -3.51
C VAL A 455 -0.78 36.56 -4.69
N VAL A 456 -1.47 36.80 -5.82
CA VAL A 456 -1.28 36.05 -7.07
C VAL A 456 -1.03 36.99 -8.25
N GLY A 457 -0.04 36.67 -9.08
CA GLY A 457 0.25 37.37 -10.33
C GLY A 457 -0.87 37.25 -11.36
N LYS A 458 -0.77 37.98 -12.48
CA LYS A 458 -1.66 37.72 -13.63
C LYS A 458 -1.14 36.48 -14.36
N HIS A 459 -2.03 35.53 -14.64
CA HIS A 459 -1.77 34.45 -15.59
C HIS A 459 -2.29 34.86 -16.98
N ASP A 460 -1.41 34.86 -17.98
CA ASP A 460 -1.78 35.19 -19.35
C ASP A 460 -2.74 34.16 -19.96
N GLY A 461 -3.65 34.64 -20.81
CA GLY A 461 -4.73 33.83 -21.39
C GLY A 461 -5.98 33.69 -20.52
N TYR A 462 -5.89 33.97 -19.22
CA TYR A 462 -7.01 33.82 -18.26
C TYR A 462 -7.52 35.16 -17.74
N GLU A 463 -8.84 35.27 -17.61
CA GLU A 463 -9.55 36.44 -17.09
C GLU A 463 -10.20 36.17 -15.73
N ALA A 464 -10.72 37.22 -15.07
CA ALA A 464 -11.36 37.12 -13.75
C ALA A 464 -12.54 36.14 -13.70
N THR A 465 -13.17 35.83 -14.85
CA THR A 465 -14.25 34.85 -14.97
C THR A 465 -13.82 33.42 -14.69
N ASP A 466 -12.53 33.14 -14.89
CA ASP A 466 -11.99 31.79 -15.00
C ASP A 466 -11.39 31.34 -13.66
N VAL A 467 -11.05 32.30 -12.78
CA VAL A 467 -10.53 32.03 -11.44
C VAL A 467 -11.63 31.46 -10.51
N ARG A 468 -11.23 30.53 -9.65
CA ARG A 468 -11.93 30.13 -8.41
C ARG A 468 -10.91 30.12 -7.26
N ILE A 469 -11.39 30.45 -6.06
CA ILE A 469 -10.64 30.45 -4.80
C ILE A 469 -11.44 29.56 -3.84
N THR A 470 -10.82 28.50 -3.33
CA THR A 470 -11.51 27.36 -2.71
C THR A 470 -10.50 26.42 -2.06
N ASP A 471 -10.83 25.76 -0.94
CA ASP A 471 -9.93 24.75 -0.34
C ASP A 471 -10.16 23.39 -1.00
N ILE A 472 -9.21 22.95 -1.83
CA ILE A 472 -9.32 21.69 -2.57
C ILE A 472 -8.53 20.55 -1.90
N ASP A 473 -7.39 20.83 -1.26
CA ASP A 473 -6.59 19.79 -0.61
C ASP A 473 -7.08 19.43 0.83
N GLY A 474 -7.73 20.37 1.50
CA GLY A 474 -8.32 20.22 2.83
C GLY A 474 -7.36 20.53 3.98
N ASP A 475 -6.36 21.40 3.78
CA ASP A 475 -5.52 21.90 4.88
C ASP A 475 -6.16 23.06 5.67
N GLY A 476 -7.25 23.65 5.17
CA GLY A 476 -8.02 24.72 5.78
C GLY A 476 -7.73 26.12 5.21
N ARG A 477 -7.19 26.20 3.98
CA ARG A 477 -6.80 27.43 3.27
C ARG A 477 -7.16 27.34 1.80
N ALA A 478 -7.46 28.47 1.19
CA ALA A 478 -7.88 28.52 -0.21
C ALA A 478 -6.73 28.36 -1.23
N ASP A 479 -6.89 27.41 -2.16
CA ASP A 479 -6.12 27.24 -3.39
C ASP A 479 -6.53 28.26 -4.47
N TYR A 480 -5.63 28.47 -5.44
CA TYR A 480 -5.91 29.23 -6.67
C TYR A 480 -6.16 28.31 -7.86
N CYS A 481 -7.40 28.33 -8.36
CA CYS A 481 -7.87 27.48 -9.45
C CYS A 481 -8.29 28.29 -10.69
N LEU A 482 -8.08 27.69 -11.86
CA LEU A 482 -8.44 28.20 -13.18
C LEU A 482 -9.38 27.21 -13.87
N VAL A 483 -10.47 27.72 -14.47
CA VAL A 483 -11.54 26.94 -15.08
C VAL A 483 -11.63 27.23 -16.58
N GLU A 484 -11.37 26.20 -17.38
CA GLU A 484 -11.49 26.23 -18.84
C GLU A 484 -12.96 26.25 -19.29
N ASP A 485 -13.26 26.75 -20.51
CA ASP A 485 -14.64 26.94 -21.02
C ASP A 485 -15.53 25.68 -20.91
N ASN A 486 -14.95 24.50 -21.10
CA ASN A 486 -15.57 23.16 -20.99
C ASN A 486 -15.73 22.64 -19.55
N GLY A 487 -15.52 23.49 -18.54
CA GLY A 487 -15.61 23.13 -17.12
C GLY A 487 -14.46 22.27 -16.59
N SER A 488 -13.39 22.05 -17.36
CA SER A 488 -12.14 21.47 -16.83
C SER A 488 -11.53 22.43 -15.80
N VAL A 489 -10.99 21.91 -14.70
CA VAL A 489 -10.40 22.75 -13.64
C VAL A 489 -8.95 22.36 -13.42
N THR A 490 -8.07 23.35 -13.43
CA THR A 490 -6.67 23.20 -13.00
C THR A 490 -6.36 24.10 -11.81
N ALA A 491 -5.75 23.57 -10.75
CA ALA A 491 -5.08 24.42 -9.75
C ALA A 491 -3.70 24.82 -10.28
N LYS A 492 -3.34 26.11 -10.14
CA LYS A 492 -2.08 26.68 -10.66
C LYS A 492 -1.59 27.88 -9.83
N GLY A 493 -1.65 27.86 -8.50
CA GLY A 493 -1.16 29.02 -7.72
C GLY A 493 -1.30 28.97 -6.21
N LEU A 494 -0.98 30.12 -5.59
CA LEU A 494 -0.75 30.36 -4.16
C LEU A 494 0.35 29.51 -3.51
N ARG A 495 0.40 28.19 -3.73
CA ARG A 495 1.43 27.28 -3.16
C ARG A 495 1.94 26.21 -4.14
N GLU A 496 1.90 26.48 -5.45
CA GLU A 496 2.27 25.53 -6.51
C GLU A 496 1.45 24.22 -6.52
N THR A 497 0.24 24.24 -5.94
CA THR A 497 -0.75 23.16 -6.05
C THR A 497 -1.05 22.86 -7.52
N VAL A 498 -0.49 21.76 -8.04
CA VAL A 498 -0.84 21.22 -9.36
C VAL A 498 -1.96 20.20 -9.17
N PHE A 499 -3.13 20.54 -9.71
CA PHE A 499 -4.27 19.65 -9.85
C PHE A 499 -4.87 19.84 -11.25
N ASP A 500 -5.36 18.77 -11.85
CA ASP A 500 -6.18 18.79 -13.06
C ASP A 500 -7.35 17.79 -12.91
N LYS A 501 -8.54 18.20 -13.34
CA LYS A 501 -9.68 17.33 -13.59
C LYS A 501 -10.22 17.66 -14.98
N ASN A 502 -10.05 16.68 -15.86
CA ASN A 502 -10.58 16.67 -17.22
C ASN A 502 -12.10 16.92 -17.27
N SER A 503 -12.53 17.48 -18.41
CA SER A 503 -13.88 17.95 -18.73
C SER A 503 -15.03 17.08 -18.20
N LYS A 504 -16.05 17.73 -17.62
CA LYS A 504 -17.29 17.05 -17.21
C LYS A 504 -18.36 17.13 -18.31
N PRO A 505 -18.99 16.01 -18.71
CA PRO A 505 -19.99 16.01 -19.79
C PRO A 505 -21.10 17.04 -19.56
N GLY A 506 -21.30 17.94 -20.53
CA GLY A 506 -22.31 18.99 -20.47
C GLY A 506 -21.98 20.21 -19.58
N ALA A 507 -20.83 20.23 -18.91
CA ALA A 507 -20.44 21.33 -18.03
C ALA A 507 -19.91 22.55 -18.79
N SER A 508 -20.34 23.74 -18.37
CA SER A 508 -19.78 25.04 -18.77
C SER A 508 -19.02 25.68 -17.59
N LYS A 509 -17.99 26.50 -17.89
CA LYS A 509 -17.24 27.23 -16.84
C LYS A 509 -18.09 28.17 -15.97
N SER A 510 -19.28 28.55 -16.42
CA SER A 510 -20.21 29.40 -15.66
C SER A 510 -20.91 28.64 -14.53
N GLY A 511 -21.08 27.31 -14.66
CA GLY A 511 -21.70 26.47 -13.64
C GLY A 511 -20.73 25.87 -12.63
N VAL A 512 -19.42 25.96 -12.87
CA VAL A 512 -18.38 25.48 -11.94
C VAL A 512 -18.37 26.33 -10.67
N VAL A 513 -18.74 25.71 -9.55
CA VAL A 513 -18.79 26.28 -8.20
C VAL A 513 -18.15 25.27 -7.23
N PHE A 514 -17.59 25.76 -6.14
CA PHE A 514 -16.98 24.96 -5.09
C PHE A 514 -17.63 25.25 -3.74
N ALA A 515 -17.87 24.22 -2.91
CA ALA A 515 -18.40 24.35 -1.55
C ALA A 515 -18.30 23.03 -0.76
N ASP A 516 -17.86 23.08 0.49
CA ASP A 516 -18.01 21.98 1.46
C ASP A 516 -19.50 21.66 1.69
N LEU A 517 -19.98 20.54 1.15
CA LEU A 517 -21.35 20.05 1.31
C LEU A 517 -21.42 18.75 2.14
N ASN A 518 -20.30 18.06 2.29
CA ASN A 518 -20.19 16.83 3.07
C ASN A 518 -19.91 17.09 4.58
N GLY A 519 -19.22 18.21 4.90
CA GLY A 519 -18.91 18.69 6.23
C GLY A 519 -17.47 18.43 6.72
N ASP A 520 -16.55 18.00 5.85
CA ASP A 520 -15.13 17.67 6.16
C ASP A 520 -14.12 18.79 5.91
N PHE A 521 -14.58 19.99 5.52
CA PHE A 521 -13.76 21.14 5.13
C PHE A 521 -12.96 21.01 3.82
N ARG A 522 -13.25 20.03 2.96
CA ARG A 522 -12.88 20.09 1.54
C ARG A 522 -14.05 20.63 0.73
N ASP A 523 -13.80 21.56 -0.17
CA ASP A 523 -14.85 22.01 -1.07
C ASP A 523 -15.11 20.96 -2.19
N GLU A 524 -16.36 20.49 -2.31
CA GLU A 524 -16.83 19.70 -3.45
C GLU A 524 -16.67 20.49 -4.76
N LEU A 525 -16.30 19.82 -5.87
CA LEU A 525 -16.58 20.38 -7.19
C LEU A 525 -18.06 20.18 -7.50
N MET A 526 -18.74 21.27 -7.78
CA MET A 526 -20.13 21.26 -8.25
C MET A 526 -20.24 21.80 -9.67
N TRP A 527 -21.20 21.26 -10.42
CA TRP A 527 -21.76 21.95 -11.58
C TRP A 527 -23.22 22.33 -11.33
N VAL A 528 -23.48 23.63 -11.29
CA VAL A 528 -24.81 24.24 -11.21
C VAL A 528 -25.33 24.50 -12.62
N SER A 529 -26.52 24.00 -12.95
CA SER A 529 -27.14 24.17 -14.28
C SER A 529 -27.84 25.53 -14.46
N ASP A 530 -28.40 25.80 -15.65
CA ASP A 530 -29.19 27.03 -15.86
C ASP A 530 -30.45 27.11 -14.96
N THR A 531 -30.99 25.96 -14.51
CA THR A 531 -32.12 25.87 -13.58
C THR A 531 -31.69 25.83 -12.11
N GLY A 532 -30.41 25.97 -11.81
CA GLY A 532 -29.88 25.81 -10.45
C GLY A 532 -29.88 24.36 -9.94
N SER A 533 -30.01 23.37 -10.82
CA SER A 533 -29.82 21.95 -10.44
C SER A 533 -28.33 21.67 -10.26
N VAL A 534 -27.95 20.87 -9.26
CA VAL A 534 -26.55 20.71 -8.85
C VAL A 534 -26.10 19.27 -9.00
N HIS A 535 -25.09 19.05 -9.83
CA HIS A 535 -24.33 17.79 -9.92
C HIS A 535 -23.06 17.94 -9.07
N ILE A 536 -22.68 16.89 -8.33
CA ILE A 536 -21.55 16.93 -7.38
C ILE A 536 -20.51 15.87 -7.72
N TRP A 537 -19.23 16.24 -7.62
CA TRP A 537 -18.12 15.31 -7.46
C TRP A 537 -17.48 15.53 -6.08
N ASN A 538 -17.65 14.57 -5.17
CA ASN A 538 -17.13 14.56 -3.81
C ASN A 538 -15.62 14.78 -3.82
N ASN A 539 -15.15 15.70 -2.99
CA ASN A 539 -13.73 15.92 -2.81
C ASN A 539 -13.22 15.00 -1.69
N MET A 540 -12.27 14.10 -1.98
CA MET A 540 -11.69 13.21 -0.98
C MET A 540 -10.17 13.25 -1.03
N ARG A 541 -9.49 13.18 0.12
CA ARG A 541 -8.01 13.09 0.17
C ARG A 541 -7.52 11.96 -0.74
N GLY A 542 -6.76 12.33 -1.77
CA GLY A 542 -6.17 11.41 -2.74
C GLY A 542 -4.83 10.81 -2.29
N TRP A 543 -4.14 10.18 -3.24
CA TRP A 543 -2.80 9.59 -3.09
C TRP A 543 -2.01 9.81 -4.38
N GLY A 544 -0.74 9.41 -4.39
CA GLY A 544 0.21 9.79 -5.44
C GLY A 544 0.74 11.22 -5.25
N LYS A 545 1.90 11.47 -5.86
CA LYS A 545 2.65 12.74 -5.79
C LYS A 545 1.80 13.94 -6.23
N GLY A 546 2.13 15.11 -5.66
CA GLY A 546 1.23 16.26 -5.65
C GLY A 546 0.14 16.08 -4.60
N ILE A 547 -0.89 16.94 -4.62
CA ILE A 547 -2.00 16.90 -3.66
C ILE A 547 -3.38 16.75 -4.35
N VAL A 548 -3.39 16.26 -5.58
CA VAL A 548 -4.58 15.87 -6.37
C VAL A 548 -5.58 15.06 -5.52
N PRO A 549 -6.85 15.48 -5.37
CA PRO A 549 -7.86 14.69 -4.68
C PRO A 549 -8.37 13.48 -5.48
N GLU A 550 -8.92 12.48 -4.81
CA GLU A 550 -9.78 11.49 -5.47
C GLU A 550 -11.18 12.09 -5.63
N TRP A 551 -11.69 12.10 -6.85
CA TRP A 551 -12.98 12.71 -7.18
C TRP A 551 -14.03 11.64 -7.48
N ARG A 552 -14.98 11.44 -6.56
CA ARG A 552 -16.07 10.48 -6.73
C ARG A 552 -17.33 11.17 -7.22
N ASP A 553 -18.01 10.60 -8.21
CA ASP A 553 -19.30 11.12 -8.65
C ASP A 553 -20.38 10.86 -7.58
N ALA A 554 -21.05 11.92 -7.12
CA ALA A 554 -22.15 11.86 -6.16
C ALA A 554 -23.51 12.15 -6.84
N GLY A 555 -23.52 12.31 -8.17
CA GLY A 555 -24.70 12.49 -9.00
C GLY A 555 -25.39 13.85 -8.86
N LEU A 556 -26.62 13.89 -9.37
CA LEU A 556 -27.51 15.05 -9.26
C LEU A 556 -28.14 15.09 -7.86
N THR A 557 -27.64 15.98 -7.01
CA THR A 557 -28.07 16.09 -5.61
C THR A 557 -29.23 17.07 -5.43
N HIS A 558 -29.20 18.19 -6.14
CA HIS A 558 -30.27 19.19 -6.10
C HIS A 558 -30.99 19.23 -7.45
N LYS A 559 -32.31 19.06 -7.46
CA LYS A 559 -33.12 19.03 -8.69
C LYS A 559 -33.31 20.40 -9.37
N GLY A 560 -32.86 21.48 -8.74
CA GLY A 560 -33.00 22.84 -9.23
C GLY A 560 -34.44 23.38 -9.12
N GLN A 561 -34.70 24.45 -9.86
CA GLN A 561 -35.98 25.16 -9.90
C GLN A 561 -36.64 25.04 -11.29
N THR A 562 -37.88 25.50 -11.44
CA THR A 562 -38.54 25.59 -12.75
C THR A 562 -38.11 26.79 -13.58
N THR A 563 -37.41 27.76 -12.99
CA THR A 563 -36.93 28.97 -13.67
C THR A 563 -35.54 28.73 -14.27
N LYS A 564 -35.36 29.10 -15.54
CA LYS A 564 -34.08 29.06 -16.25
C LYS A 564 -33.28 30.34 -16.07
N GLY A 565 -31.96 30.25 -16.22
CA GLY A 565 -31.04 31.38 -16.13
C GLY A 565 -30.84 31.92 -14.71
N ILE A 566 -30.82 31.02 -13.70
CA ILE A 566 -30.69 31.39 -12.28
C ILE A 566 -29.38 30.89 -11.64
N GLN A 567 -28.41 30.48 -12.44
CA GLN A 567 -27.13 29.90 -12.03
C GLN A 567 -26.36 30.80 -11.04
N ASP A 568 -26.40 32.12 -11.23
CA ASP A 568 -25.78 33.13 -10.36
C ASP A 568 -26.54 33.38 -9.04
N ARG A 569 -27.83 33.03 -9.00
CA ARG A 569 -28.75 33.17 -7.86
C ARG A 569 -28.70 32.00 -6.90
N ILE A 570 -27.94 30.95 -7.20
CA ILE A 570 -27.70 29.84 -6.28
C ILE A 570 -26.46 30.17 -5.45
N LYS A 571 -26.60 30.09 -4.12
CA LYS A 571 -25.54 30.29 -3.14
C LYS A 571 -25.49 29.10 -2.18
N PHE A 572 -24.36 28.97 -1.48
CA PHE A 572 -24.13 27.93 -0.48
C PHE A 572 -23.53 28.57 0.77
N GLY A 573 -24.00 28.19 1.97
CA GLY A 573 -23.46 28.68 3.22
C GLY A 573 -23.96 27.92 4.45
N ARG A 574 -23.19 27.91 5.54
CA ARG A 574 -23.48 27.26 6.83
C ARG A 574 -24.53 28.04 7.61
N ILE A 575 -25.81 27.88 7.27
CA ILE A 575 -26.93 28.62 7.89
C ILE A 575 -27.36 27.98 9.23
N TYR A 576 -27.40 26.64 9.29
CA TYR A 576 -27.94 25.90 10.42
C TYR A 576 -26.90 25.30 11.39
N GLY A 577 -25.60 25.51 11.14
CA GLY A 577 -24.52 25.12 12.06
C GLY A 577 -24.27 23.61 12.11
N SER A 578 -24.26 22.94 10.95
CA SER A 578 -24.04 21.49 10.85
C SER A 578 -22.77 21.11 10.05
N SER A 579 -21.74 21.96 10.13
CA SER A 579 -20.53 22.10 9.28
C SER A 579 -20.75 22.21 7.77
N ARG A 580 -21.62 21.37 7.20
CA ARG A 580 -22.06 21.39 5.79
C ARG A 580 -22.68 22.74 5.38
N ARG A 581 -22.43 23.19 4.15
CA ARG A 581 -23.16 24.32 3.55
C ARG A 581 -24.58 23.90 3.11
N ASP A 582 -25.54 24.82 3.29
CA ASP A 582 -26.95 24.72 2.90
C ASP A 582 -27.18 25.30 1.50
N TYR A 583 -28.18 24.83 0.74
CA TYR A 583 -28.51 25.35 -0.59
C TYR A 583 -29.46 26.55 -0.49
N ILE A 584 -29.14 27.65 -1.17
CA ILE A 584 -29.81 28.93 -1.04
C ILE A 584 -30.16 29.48 -2.44
N TYR A 585 -31.44 29.79 -2.68
CA TYR A 585 -31.92 30.43 -3.91
C TYR A 585 -32.36 31.88 -3.66
N LEU A 586 -31.69 32.82 -4.34
CA LEU A 586 -31.99 34.26 -4.35
C LEU A 586 -33.17 34.55 -5.31
N ARG A 587 -34.39 34.38 -4.79
CA ARG A 587 -35.65 34.57 -5.52
C ARG A 587 -36.07 36.04 -5.46
N SER A 588 -35.91 36.77 -6.56
CA SER A 588 -36.35 38.16 -6.66
C SER A 588 -37.84 38.30 -6.97
N ASP A 589 -38.45 39.33 -6.41
CA ASP A 589 -39.77 39.85 -6.78
C ASP A 589 -39.68 41.38 -7.02
N LYS A 590 -40.82 42.08 -7.18
CA LYS A 590 -40.83 43.54 -7.41
C LYS A 590 -40.43 44.37 -6.19
N THR A 591 -40.55 43.81 -4.98
CA THR A 591 -40.35 44.47 -3.70
C THR A 591 -39.04 44.08 -3.00
N GLY A 592 -38.32 43.06 -3.48
CA GLY A 592 -37.03 42.67 -2.92
C GLY A 592 -36.49 41.32 -3.43
N ILE A 593 -35.64 40.71 -2.61
CA ILE A 593 -35.07 39.38 -2.82
C ILE A 593 -35.32 38.51 -1.58
N ASP A 594 -36.07 37.42 -1.76
CA ASP A 594 -36.18 36.34 -0.80
C ASP A 594 -34.95 35.44 -0.86
N MET A 595 -34.48 34.99 0.30
CA MET A 595 -33.52 33.89 0.40
C MET A 595 -34.30 32.63 0.76
N VAL A 596 -34.49 31.74 -0.23
CA VAL A 596 -35.18 30.46 -0.05
C VAL A 596 -34.13 29.40 0.26
N VAL A 597 -34.22 28.74 1.42
CA VAL A 597 -33.16 27.85 1.92
C VAL A 597 -33.63 26.41 2.06
N TRP A 598 -32.74 25.48 1.69
CA TRP A 598 -32.83 24.05 1.93
C TRP A 598 -31.66 23.64 2.80
N GLU A 599 -31.96 23.26 4.05
CA GLU A 599 -30.96 22.85 5.02
C GLU A 599 -30.36 21.49 4.61
N ASN A 600 -29.03 21.42 4.54
CA ASN A 600 -28.29 20.23 4.16
C ASN A 600 -28.26 19.22 5.32
N LYS A 601 -28.77 18.03 5.05
CA LYS A 601 -28.83 16.87 5.95
C LYS A 601 -28.07 15.66 5.39
N GLY A 602 -27.31 15.83 4.30
CA GLY A 602 -26.54 14.78 3.65
C GLY A 602 -25.38 14.26 4.49
N PHE A 603 -24.87 13.09 4.13
CA PHE A 603 -23.87 12.36 4.93
C PHE A 603 -22.99 11.47 4.04
N GLY A 604 -21.89 10.97 4.59
CA GLY A 604 -20.89 10.21 3.84
C GLY A 604 -19.93 11.11 3.07
N GLY A 605 -18.87 10.54 2.52
CA GLY A 605 -17.87 11.28 1.75
C GLY A 605 -16.75 11.94 2.55
N THR A 606 -16.79 11.86 3.89
CA THR A 606 -15.96 12.68 4.79
C THR A 606 -14.68 11.99 5.29
N LYS A 607 -14.55 10.66 5.15
CA LYS A 607 -13.45 9.86 5.72
C LYS A 607 -12.93 8.77 4.78
N ARG A 608 -11.72 8.30 5.11
CA ARG A 608 -11.01 7.19 4.47
C ARG A 608 -10.63 6.14 5.50
N LYS A 609 -10.46 4.89 5.06
CA LYS A 609 -10.05 3.77 5.94
C LYS A 609 -8.76 4.06 6.69
N ALA A 610 -7.79 4.71 6.07
CA ALA A 610 -6.53 5.10 6.72
C ALA A 610 -6.65 6.19 7.81
N ASP A 611 -7.74 6.96 7.87
CA ASP A 611 -7.81 8.11 8.80
C ASP A 611 -7.83 7.70 10.28
N GLY A 612 -8.14 6.45 10.59
CA GLY A 612 -8.12 5.91 11.95
C GLY A 612 -6.77 5.41 12.43
N ASN A 613 -5.72 5.47 11.60
CA ASN A 613 -4.44 4.80 11.87
C ASN A 613 -3.60 5.48 12.97
N PHE A 614 -3.40 4.77 14.07
CA PHE A 614 -2.36 5.05 15.06
C PHE A 614 -1.40 3.85 15.17
N TYR A 615 -0.17 4.13 15.58
CA TYR A 615 0.87 3.13 15.83
C TYR A 615 1.51 3.42 17.19
N CYS A 616 1.59 2.42 18.06
CA CYS A 616 2.18 2.55 19.39
C CYS A 616 2.33 1.16 20.02
N ASP A 617 3.34 0.92 20.85
CA ASP A 617 3.48 -0.33 21.59
C ASP A 617 2.44 -0.41 22.73
N MET A 618 1.24 -0.92 22.42
CA MET A 618 0.16 -1.05 23.39
C MET A 618 0.39 -2.20 24.40
N ARG A 619 1.47 -2.99 24.25
CA ARG A 619 1.67 -4.25 24.96
C ARG A 619 2.97 -4.36 25.77
N GLY A 620 3.97 -3.52 25.50
CA GLY A 620 5.30 -3.60 26.12
C GLY A 620 6.16 -4.68 25.47
N THR A 621 6.15 -4.72 24.13
CA THR A 621 6.90 -5.66 23.28
C THR A 621 8.17 -5.07 22.67
N GLY A 622 8.45 -3.78 22.92
CA GLY A 622 9.49 -3.00 22.26
C GLY A 622 9.14 -2.60 20.82
N SER A 623 7.88 -2.77 20.38
CA SER A 623 7.45 -2.73 18.97
C SER A 623 6.06 -2.13 18.82
N ASP A 624 5.84 -1.28 17.81
CA ASP A 624 4.54 -0.64 17.62
C ASP A 624 3.48 -1.64 17.15
N ASP A 625 2.34 -1.67 17.86
CA ASP A 625 1.08 -2.26 17.42
C ASP A 625 0.31 -1.29 16.52
N TYR A 626 -0.58 -1.82 15.68
CA TYR A 626 -1.50 -1.02 14.88
C TYR A 626 -2.84 -0.89 15.60
N VAL A 627 -3.27 0.35 15.81
CA VAL A 627 -4.52 0.70 16.50
C VAL A 627 -5.38 1.52 15.54
N TRP A 628 -6.62 1.09 15.32
CA TRP A 628 -7.58 1.81 14.48
C TRP A 628 -8.69 2.42 15.32
N VAL A 629 -8.77 3.75 15.26
CA VAL A 629 -9.66 4.60 16.07
C VAL A 629 -10.74 5.23 15.17
N TYR A 630 -12.00 5.16 15.59
CA TYR A 630 -13.09 5.86 14.88
C TYR A 630 -12.93 7.38 14.99
N PHE A 631 -13.73 8.14 14.24
CA PHE A 631 -13.71 9.60 14.31
C PHE A 631 -14.30 10.14 15.64
N ASP A 632 -15.20 9.38 16.26
CA ASP A 632 -15.91 9.68 17.50
C ASP A 632 -15.19 9.07 18.74
N ASP A 633 -15.94 8.87 19.82
CA ASP A 633 -15.39 8.64 21.16
C ASP A 633 -14.88 7.21 21.44
N HIS A 634 -14.53 6.41 20.41
CA HIS A 634 -14.12 5.01 20.61
C HIS A 634 -13.14 4.42 19.55
N ALA A 635 -12.55 3.26 19.86
CA ALA A 635 -11.73 2.47 18.94
C ALA A 635 -12.26 1.03 18.78
N ALA A 636 -12.09 0.44 17.59
CA ALA A 636 -12.53 -0.93 17.29
C ALA A 636 -11.39 -1.95 17.20
N GLU A 637 -10.30 -1.60 16.53
CA GLU A 637 -9.32 -2.60 16.09
C GLU A 637 -7.97 -2.37 16.75
N LEU A 638 -7.49 -3.38 17.47
CA LEU A 638 -6.10 -3.50 17.89
C LEU A 638 -5.55 -4.75 17.21
N ASN A 639 -4.59 -4.58 16.30
CA ASN A 639 -3.94 -5.68 15.63
C ASN A 639 -2.49 -5.76 16.13
N ALA A 640 -2.13 -6.90 16.71
CA ALA A 640 -0.87 -7.08 17.43
C ALA A 640 0.31 -7.26 16.46
N ASN A 641 1.41 -6.55 16.69
CA ASN A 641 2.64 -6.79 15.98
C ASN A 641 3.22 -8.15 16.38
N ILE A 642 3.32 -9.04 15.39
CA ILE A 642 3.86 -10.41 15.51
C ILE A 642 5.11 -10.62 14.65
N HIS A 643 5.70 -9.53 14.14
CA HIS A 643 6.85 -9.52 13.22
C HIS A 643 6.71 -10.41 11.97
N ASN A 644 5.48 -10.65 11.50
CA ASN A 644 5.18 -11.53 10.35
C ASN A 644 4.32 -10.83 9.27
N PRO A 645 4.74 -9.67 8.75
CA PRO A 645 3.96 -8.89 7.77
C PRO A 645 3.61 -9.71 6.51
N PRO A 646 2.41 -9.54 5.92
CA PRO A 646 1.35 -8.58 6.26
C PRO A 646 0.37 -9.07 7.35
N LEU A 647 0.72 -10.12 8.11
CA LEU A 647 -0.14 -10.69 9.16
C LEU A 647 0.11 -10.00 10.51
N TRP A 648 -0.98 -9.70 11.20
CA TRP A 648 -1.01 -9.18 12.57
C TRP A 648 -1.75 -10.20 13.47
N GLY A 649 -1.58 -10.08 14.78
CA GLY A 649 -2.30 -10.89 15.77
C GLY A 649 -3.64 -10.26 16.12
N ASN A 650 -4.74 -10.84 15.64
CA ASN A 650 -6.09 -10.30 15.79
C ASN A 650 -6.86 -10.96 16.96
N ASP A 651 -6.14 -11.55 17.91
CA ASP A 651 -6.67 -12.29 19.06
C ASP A 651 -6.66 -11.47 20.36
N LEU A 652 -6.59 -10.14 20.24
CA LEU A 652 -6.68 -9.18 21.33
C LEU A 652 -8.05 -8.51 21.35
N LYS A 653 -8.62 -8.33 22.55
CA LYS A 653 -9.75 -7.43 22.76
C LYS A 653 -9.26 -6.05 23.19
N ILE A 654 -9.82 -4.99 22.62
CA ILE A 654 -9.66 -3.62 23.12
C ILE A 654 -11.03 -3.07 23.51
N GLU A 655 -11.12 -2.43 24.69
CA GLU A 655 -12.30 -1.68 25.12
C GLU A 655 -11.86 -0.25 25.45
N LEU A 656 -11.91 0.63 24.44
CA LEU A 656 -11.60 2.05 24.58
C LEU A 656 -12.82 2.90 24.22
N LYS A 657 -13.28 3.70 25.18
CA LYS A 657 -14.25 4.78 24.96
C LYS A 657 -13.82 6.03 25.74
N VAL A 658 -13.48 7.11 25.04
CA VAL A 658 -12.88 8.33 25.60
C VAL A 658 -13.41 9.57 24.87
N PRO A 659 -13.74 10.67 25.58
CA PRO A 659 -14.53 11.77 25.01
C PRO A 659 -13.75 12.63 23.99
N GLY A 660 -14.45 13.14 22.99
CA GLY A 660 -13.92 14.10 22.01
C GLY A 660 -13.64 13.49 20.63
N PRO A 661 -13.17 14.29 19.66
CA PRO A 661 -12.86 13.83 18.32
C PRO A 661 -11.47 13.18 18.26
N ARG A 662 -11.29 12.22 17.34
CA ARG A 662 -10.03 11.49 17.11
C ARG A 662 -8.77 12.35 17.01
N VAL A 663 -8.86 13.55 16.42
CA VAL A 663 -7.72 14.47 16.26
C VAL A 663 -7.17 14.97 17.61
N GLY A 664 -7.95 14.91 18.69
CA GLY A 664 -7.51 15.18 20.06
C GLY A 664 -6.99 13.96 20.84
N ILE A 665 -7.04 12.75 20.27
CA ILE A 665 -6.57 11.50 20.90
C ILE A 665 -5.09 11.29 20.58
N HIS A 666 -4.27 10.99 21.59
CA HIS A 666 -2.86 10.64 21.45
C HIS A 666 -2.61 9.26 22.07
N LEU A 667 -1.77 8.45 21.43
CA LEU A 667 -1.21 7.24 22.02
C LEU A 667 0.26 7.48 22.33
N ALA A 668 0.68 7.32 23.58
CA ALA A 668 2.08 7.47 24.00
C ALA A 668 2.29 6.88 25.41
N ASP A 669 3.48 6.40 25.75
CA ASP A 669 3.77 5.97 27.13
C ASP A 669 3.92 7.20 28.04
N TRP A 670 2.91 7.45 28.87
CA TRP A 670 2.90 8.59 29.80
C TRP A 670 3.42 8.20 31.18
N THR A 671 3.34 6.92 31.54
CA THR A 671 3.74 6.42 32.85
C THR A 671 5.22 6.01 32.93
N GLY A 672 5.84 5.71 31.79
CA GLY A 672 7.19 5.16 31.67
C GLY A 672 7.24 3.70 32.09
N ASP A 673 6.23 2.91 31.74
CA ASP A 673 6.10 1.49 32.08
C ASP A 673 6.36 0.54 30.89
N GLY A 674 6.61 1.10 29.71
CA GLY A 674 6.88 0.40 28.46
C GLY A 674 5.65 0.23 27.56
N LYS A 675 4.46 0.68 27.97
CA LYS A 675 3.21 0.59 27.19
C LYS A 675 2.66 1.97 26.87
N CYS A 676 2.12 2.14 25.67
CA CYS A 676 1.39 3.34 25.33
C CYS A 676 0.05 3.43 26.08
N ASP A 677 -0.14 4.57 26.75
CA ASP A 677 -1.41 5.02 27.32
C ASP A 677 -2.24 5.77 26.26
N VAL A 678 -3.52 6.03 26.56
CA VAL A 678 -4.38 6.91 25.76
C VAL A 678 -4.51 8.25 26.45
N LEU A 679 -4.32 9.35 25.73
CA LEU A 679 -4.48 10.71 26.25
C LEU A 679 -5.43 11.53 25.38
N VAL A 680 -6.38 12.21 26.01
CA VAL A 680 -7.35 13.10 25.36
C VAL A 680 -6.99 14.55 25.62
N GLN A 681 -6.72 15.30 24.55
CA GLN A 681 -6.47 16.74 24.59
C GLN A 681 -7.79 17.53 24.56
N ASN A 682 -7.97 18.43 25.51
CA ASN A 682 -9.01 19.46 25.42
C ASN A 682 -8.58 20.57 24.44
N GLU A 683 -9.33 20.74 23.35
CA GLU A 683 -9.07 21.68 22.24
C GLU A 683 -8.69 23.10 22.70
N ALA A 684 -9.53 23.72 23.53
CA ALA A 684 -9.44 25.12 23.93
C ALA A 684 -8.37 25.42 25.00
N THR A 685 -7.81 24.41 25.67
CA THR A 685 -6.87 24.60 26.80
C THR A 685 -5.56 23.82 26.68
N GLY A 686 -5.53 22.76 25.86
CA GLY A 686 -4.42 21.83 25.80
C GLY A 686 -4.21 20.98 27.05
N ALA A 687 -5.17 20.96 27.99
CA ALA A 687 -5.12 20.03 29.13
C ALA A 687 -5.36 18.59 28.65
N LEU A 688 -4.58 17.64 29.17
CA LEU A 688 -4.65 16.22 28.81
C LEU A 688 -5.33 15.41 29.92
N THR A 689 -6.34 14.61 29.56
CA THR A 689 -6.90 13.55 30.40
C THR A 689 -6.21 12.23 30.08
N LEU A 690 -5.71 11.53 31.10
CA LEU A 690 -5.02 10.24 30.95
C LEU A 690 -5.97 9.06 31.16
N TYR A 691 -5.91 8.13 30.22
CA TYR A 691 -6.55 6.82 30.27
C TYR A 691 -5.44 5.75 30.27
N GLU A 692 -5.03 5.33 31.47
CA GLU A 692 -3.86 4.47 31.70
C GLU A 692 -4.10 3.04 31.17
N ASN A 693 -3.14 2.49 30.42
CA ASN A 693 -3.21 1.17 29.80
C ASN A 693 -2.93 0.03 30.79
N THR A 694 -3.97 -0.77 31.06
CA THR A 694 -3.92 -1.88 32.03
C THR A 694 -3.80 -3.28 31.41
N TYR A 695 -3.23 -3.38 30.19
CA TYR A 695 -3.02 -4.66 29.48
C TYR A 695 -2.37 -5.74 30.35
N LYS A 696 -2.90 -6.96 30.26
CA LYS A 696 -2.40 -8.16 30.94
C LYS A 696 -2.22 -9.29 29.93
N THR A 697 -0.98 -9.72 29.74
CA THR A 697 -0.58 -10.76 28.78
C THR A 697 -1.42 -12.03 28.86
N GLY A 698 -1.78 -12.45 30.08
CA GLY A 698 -2.55 -13.68 30.33
C GLY A 698 -4.03 -13.61 29.94
N SER A 699 -4.61 -12.42 29.77
CA SER A 699 -6.04 -12.25 29.43
C SER A 699 -6.29 -11.68 28.04
N LYS A 700 -5.24 -11.36 27.26
CA LYS A 700 -5.33 -10.85 25.87
C LYS A 700 -6.35 -9.71 25.68
N SER A 701 -6.47 -8.85 26.68
CA SER A 701 -7.45 -7.76 26.70
C SER A 701 -6.78 -6.48 27.18
N ILE A 702 -7.00 -5.38 26.46
CA ILE A 702 -6.62 -4.02 26.86
C ILE A 702 -7.86 -3.29 27.36
N THR A 703 -7.75 -2.81 28.59
CA THR A 703 -8.73 -1.93 29.26
C THR A 703 -8.00 -0.71 29.78
N PHE A 704 -8.69 0.43 29.87
CA PHE A 704 -8.07 1.69 30.27
C PHE A 704 -8.69 2.23 31.57
N THR A 705 -7.87 2.86 32.42
CA THR A 705 -8.33 3.47 33.67
C THR A 705 -8.21 5.00 33.58
N ASP A 706 -9.35 5.69 33.62
CA ASP A 706 -9.40 7.16 33.70
C ASP A 706 -8.67 7.64 34.97
N LYS A 707 -7.66 8.51 34.80
CA LYS A 707 -6.89 9.17 35.86
C LYS A 707 -7.22 10.66 36.01
N GLY A 708 -8.17 11.16 35.22
CA GLY A 708 -8.46 12.58 35.11
C GLY A 708 -7.36 13.37 34.40
N VAL A 709 -7.40 14.68 34.60
CA VAL A 709 -6.49 15.63 33.94
C VAL A 709 -5.09 15.57 34.57
N VAL A 710 -4.08 15.25 33.75
CA VAL A 710 -2.67 15.09 34.16
C VAL A 710 -1.78 16.28 33.82
N THR A 711 -2.20 17.16 32.91
CA THR A 711 -1.50 18.43 32.63
C THR A 711 -2.37 19.66 32.93
N PRO A 712 -1.76 20.77 33.41
CA PRO A 712 -2.44 22.06 33.37
C PRO A 712 -2.67 22.52 31.92
N ALA A 713 -3.50 23.54 31.73
CA ALA A 713 -3.69 24.19 30.43
C ALA A 713 -2.35 24.71 29.88
N THR A 714 -1.77 23.98 28.93
CA THR A 714 -0.37 24.13 28.48
C THR A 714 -0.25 24.35 26.98
N CYS A 715 -1.21 23.84 26.20
CA CYS A 715 -1.07 23.67 24.75
C CYS A 715 -2.32 24.16 24.00
N SER A 716 -2.65 25.45 24.15
CA SER A 716 -3.86 26.07 23.58
C SER A 716 -3.80 26.29 22.05
N GLN A 717 -2.88 25.64 21.35
CA GLN A 717 -2.73 25.69 19.89
C GLN A 717 -3.78 24.84 19.14
N GLY A 718 -4.57 24.02 19.86
CA GLY A 718 -5.67 23.23 19.30
C GLY A 718 -5.25 22.28 18.17
N TRP A 719 -6.07 22.23 17.13
CA TRP A 719 -5.87 21.53 15.85
C TRP A 719 -6.62 22.26 14.74
N GLY A 720 -6.27 22.01 13.49
CA GLY A 720 -7.00 22.49 12.30
C GLY A 720 -7.99 21.47 11.77
N VAL A 721 -8.27 21.54 10.47
CA VAL A 721 -9.26 20.68 9.79
C VAL A 721 -8.65 19.43 9.17
N SER A 722 -7.43 19.50 8.64
CA SER A 722 -6.68 18.29 8.26
C SER A 722 -6.41 17.44 9.51
N PRO A 723 -6.61 16.11 9.48
CA PRO A 723 -6.26 15.19 10.57
C PRO A 723 -4.81 15.29 11.04
N PHE A 724 -3.92 15.84 10.21
CA PHE A 724 -2.50 16.02 10.50
C PHE A 724 -2.16 17.38 11.12
N ASP A 725 -3.04 18.39 11.04
CA ASP A 725 -2.80 19.71 11.62
C ASP A 725 -3.01 19.73 13.14
N ARG A 726 -2.04 19.19 13.88
CA ARG A 726 -2.14 18.99 15.33
C ARG A 726 -1.20 19.96 16.05
N GLY A 727 -1.78 20.90 16.81
CA GLY A 727 -1.05 21.86 17.63
C GLY A 727 -0.36 21.26 18.86
N MET A 728 -0.60 19.98 19.15
CA MET A 728 0.15 19.18 20.13
C MET A 728 0.70 17.92 19.46
N ARG A 729 1.89 17.48 19.90
CA ARG A 729 2.43 16.12 19.70
C ARG A 729 2.95 15.60 21.03
N LEU A 730 2.81 14.30 21.29
CA LEU A 730 3.43 13.61 22.41
C LEU A 730 4.60 12.76 21.91
N ALA A 731 5.78 12.91 22.50
CA ALA A 731 6.99 12.16 22.14
C ALA A 731 8.04 12.27 23.25
N ASP A 732 8.81 11.22 23.52
CA ASP A 732 9.97 11.27 24.43
C ASP A 732 11.08 12.11 23.78
N ILE A 733 11.36 13.30 24.32
CA ILE A 733 12.32 14.25 23.74
C ILE A 733 13.65 14.27 24.50
N ASP A 734 13.71 13.78 25.73
CA ASP A 734 14.92 13.82 26.58
C ASP A 734 15.58 12.45 26.85
N GLY A 735 14.81 11.36 26.74
CA GLY A 735 15.25 9.96 26.83
C GLY A 735 15.00 9.28 28.19
N ASP A 736 14.07 9.80 28.99
CA ASP A 736 13.63 9.24 30.29
C ASP A 736 12.75 7.96 30.15
N GLY A 737 12.23 7.68 28.95
CA GLY A 737 11.27 6.61 28.66
C GLY A 737 9.81 7.06 28.77
N ARG A 738 9.53 8.37 28.66
CA ARG A 738 8.19 8.95 28.83
C ARG A 738 7.90 9.98 27.75
N ALA A 739 6.64 10.08 27.35
CA ALA A 739 6.19 11.03 26.37
C ALA A 739 6.05 12.45 26.96
N ASP A 740 6.76 13.40 26.34
CA ASP A 740 6.74 14.83 26.66
C ASP A 740 5.71 15.57 25.80
N VAL A 741 5.29 16.77 26.25
CA VAL A 741 4.27 17.58 25.57
C VAL A 741 4.95 18.62 24.68
N MET A 742 4.88 18.42 23.35
CA MET A 742 5.35 19.37 22.35
C MET A 742 4.17 20.17 21.78
N CYS A 743 4.29 21.51 21.79
CA CYS A 743 3.25 22.43 21.34
C CYS A 743 3.73 23.21 20.10
N LEU A 744 2.96 23.11 19.02
CA LEU A 744 3.32 23.52 17.67
C LEU A 744 2.45 24.70 17.24
N GLU A 745 3.08 25.86 17.05
CA GLU A 745 2.49 27.02 16.38
C GLU A 745 2.37 26.76 14.86
N SER A 746 1.46 27.43 14.15
CA SER A 746 1.15 27.16 12.73
C SER A 746 2.35 27.28 11.77
N ASN A 747 3.36 28.08 12.13
CA ASN A 747 4.62 28.22 11.41
C ASN A 747 5.69 27.17 11.80
N GLY A 748 5.32 26.09 12.48
CA GLY A 748 6.23 25.03 12.89
C GLY A 748 7.18 25.38 14.04
N ARG A 749 7.00 26.52 14.71
CA ARG A 749 7.72 26.87 15.95
C ARG A 749 7.22 25.98 17.09
N ILE A 750 8.15 25.40 17.85
CA ILE A 750 7.87 24.37 18.86
C ILE A 750 8.28 24.85 20.25
N THR A 751 7.33 24.84 21.19
CA THR A 751 7.55 24.94 22.63
C THR A 751 7.19 23.63 23.34
N GLY A 752 7.52 23.44 24.62
CA GLY A 752 7.17 22.17 25.28
C GLY A 752 7.37 22.07 26.79
N TRP A 753 6.95 20.92 27.32
CA TRP A 753 7.06 20.52 28.73
C TRP A 753 7.50 19.06 28.83
N LEU A 754 8.43 18.76 29.76
CA LEU A 754 8.88 17.40 30.05
C LEU A 754 7.99 16.70 31.08
N ASN A 755 7.69 15.41 30.88
CA ASN A 755 6.85 14.57 31.74
C ASN A 755 7.69 13.79 32.78
N LEU A 756 8.55 14.51 33.50
CA LEU A 756 9.48 13.91 34.46
C LEU A 756 8.74 13.14 35.56
N LYS A 757 9.40 12.13 36.15
CA LYS A 757 8.90 11.37 37.31
C LYS A 757 8.66 12.24 38.56
N SER A 758 9.14 13.49 38.56
CA SER A 758 8.88 14.53 39.56
C SER A 758 7.68 15.45 39.25
N GLY A 759 7.02 15.30 38.10
CA GLY A 759 5.99 16.19 37.57
C GLY A 759 6.50 17.12 36.45
N MET A 760 5.57 17.81 35.79
CA MET A 760 5.83 18.56 34.55
C MET A 760 6.87 19.69 34.71
N GLU A 761 7.88 19.75 33.83
CA GLU A 761 8.82 20.87 33.73
C GLU A 761 8.59 21.68 32.44
N ASN A 762 8.42 23.01 32.52
CA ASN A 762 8.37 23.86 31.33
C ASN A 762 9.78 24.10 30.76
N ILE A 763 10.02 23.67 29.52
CA ILE A 763 11.32 23.79 28.84
C ILE A 763 11.37 24.88 27.76
N GLY A 764 10.32 25.71 27.66
CA GLY A 764 10.29 26.89 26.79
C GLY A 764 10.41 26.55 25.31
N GLN A 765 11.33 27.20 24.61
CA GLN A 765 11.52 27.07 23.16
C GLN A 765 12.30 25.79 22.80
N VAL A 766 11.64 24.78 22.25
CA VAL A 766 12.29 23.52 21.83
C VAL A 766 12.98 23.69 20.46
N LYS A 767 12.26 24.19 19.46
CA LYS A 767 12.79 24.50 18.11
C LYS A 767 12.16 25.81 17.58
N PHE A 768 12.95 26.62 16.90
CA PHE A 768 12.45 27.80 16.19
C PHE A 768 11.67 27.38 14.93
N SER A 769 10.81 28.27 14.41
CA SER A 769 10.23 28.10 13.08
C SER A 769 11.34 28.11 12.02
N GLU A 770 11.24 27.20 11.05
CA GLU A 770 12.02 27.20 9.81
C GLU A 770 11.09 27.38 8.58
N GLY A 771 9.87 27.88 8.80
CA GLY A 771 8.86 28.16 7.76
C GLY A 771 7.89 27.01 7.47
N SER A 772 8.18 25.78 7.90
CA SER A 772 7.33 24.60 7.72
C SER A 772 5.96 24.74 8.40
N ASP A 773 4.93 24.15 7.81
CA ASP A 773 3.63 23.98 8.48
C ASP A 773 3.75 22.96 9.62
N ARG A 774 2.95 23.10 10.69
CA ARG A 774 2.87 22.11 11.78
C ARG A 774 2.16 20.81 11.34
N ALA A 775 1.31 20.87 10.31
CA ALA A 775 0.66 19.70 9.72
C ALA A 775 1.66 18.70 9.12
N ASP A 776 2.82 19.18 8.68
CA ASP A 776 3.90 18.38 8.08
C ASP A 776 4.92 17.84 9.10
N ILE A 777 4.77 18.18 10.39
CA ILE A 777 5.71 17.77 11.44
C ILE A 777 5.33 16.39 12.00
N ARG A 778 6.33 15.51 12.14
CA ARG A 778 6.26 14.23 12.86
C ARG A 778 7.41 14.14 13.87
N PHE A 779 7.25 13.28 14.87
CA PHE A 779 8.27 12.96 15.87
C PHE A 779 8.45 11.45 15.91
N ALA A 780 9.69 10.97 15.81
CA ALA A 780 10.07 9.58 16.03
C ALA A 780 11.60 9.48 16.16
N ASP A 781 12.15 8.50 16.88
CA ASP A 781 13.60 8.27 16.93
C ASP A 781 14.08 7.63 15.61
N VAL A 782 14.87 8.33 14.81
CA VAL A 782 15.28 7.85 13.48
C VAL A 782 16.51 6.94 13.55
N GLU A 783 17.29 7.00 14.62
CA GLU A 783 18.61 6.34 14.72
C GLU A 783 18.81 5.49 15.99
N ASN A 784 17.75 5.21 16.75
CA ASN A 784 17.78 4.51 18.04
C ASN A 784 18.74 5.20 19.04
N SER A 785 18.53 6.50 19.23
CA SER A 785 19.24 7.34 20.19
C SER A 785 18.63 7.35 21.60
N GLY A 786 17.44 6.76 21.76
CA GLY A 786 16.59 6.85 22.94
C GLY A 786 15.78 8.16 23.01
N ARG A 787 15.73 8.94 21.94
CA ARG A 787 15.04 10.25 21.88
C ARG A 787 14.38 10.45 20.52
N ALA A 788 13.19 11.03 20.51
CA ALA A 788 12.53 11.41 19.28
C ALA A 788 13.30 12.52 18.54
N ASP A 789 13.50 12.30 17.24
CA ASP A 789 13.94 13.30 16.28
C ASP A 789 12.73 14.04 15.70
N ILE A 790 12.96 15.25 15.18
CA ILE A 790 11.93 16.01 14.45
C ILE A 790 12.04 15.66 12.97
N ILE A 791 10.92 15.32 12.35
CA ILE A 791 10.82 14.99 10.93
C ILE A 791 9.87 16.00 10.27
N TYR A 792 10.34 16.70 9.26
CA TYR A 792 9.56 17.60 8.42
C TYR A 792 9.30 16.91 7.08
N LEU A 793 8.03 16.65 6.77
CA LEU A 793 7.60 16.12 5.49
C LEU A 793 7.46 17.25 4.46
N ASP A 794 7.78 16.97 3.20
CA ASP A 794 7.26 17.75 2.09
C ASP A 794 5.81 17.33 1.80
N LYS A 795 4.87 18.30 1.78
CA LYS A 795 3.43 18.04 1.61
C LYS A 795 3.15 17.26 0.32
N TYR A 796 3.82 17.60 -0.79
CA TYR A 796 3.52 17.11 -2.14
C TYR A 796 4.20 15.78 -2.49
N THR A 797 5.35 15.49 -1.90
CA THR A 797 6.23 14.38 -2.28
C THR A 797 6.56 13.42 -1.14
N GLY A 798 6.33 13.82 0.11
CA GLY A 798 6.67 13.03 1.31
C GLY A 798 8.17 12.96 1.62
N ALA A 799 9.01 13.75 0.94
CA ALA A 799 10.44 13.86 1.25
C ALA A 799 10.64 14.27 2.73
N ALA A 800 11.10 13.36 3.58
CA ALA A 800 11.17 13.62 5.02
C ALA A 800 12.57 14.09 5.46
N THR A 801 12.69 15.38 5.75
CA THR A 801 13.88 16.04 6.30
C THR A 801 13.97 15.82 7.80
N VAL A 802 15.08 15.25 8.27
CA VAL A 802 15.25 14.88 9.68
C VAL A 802 16.17 15.87 10.42
N PHE A 803 15.75 16.27 11.62
CA PHE A 803 16.55 17.05 12.55
C PHE A 803 16.87 16.16 13.76
N LYS A 804 18.11 15.66 13.83
CA LYS A 804 18.53 14.77 14.91
C LYS A 804 18.57 15.52 16.25
N ASN A 805 17.98 14.91 17.27
CA ASN A 805 17.96 15.35 18.65
C ASN A 805 19.28 14.99 19.34
N LEU A 806 20.15 15.99 19.53
CA LEU A 806 21.42 15.88 20.23
C LEU A 806 21.29 16.16 21.75
N GLY A 807 20.07 16.12 22.28
CA GLY A 807 19.76 16.27 23.70
C GLY A 807 19.63 17.73 24.17
N ARG A 808 19.23 17.87 25.43
CA ARG A 808 18.94 19.14 26.10
C ARG A 808 20.17 20.04 26.19
N LYS A 809 19.96 21.35 26.06
CA LYS A 809 20.98 22.41 25.99
C LYS A 809 20.72 23.46 27.07
N SER A 810 21.79 24.02 27.65
CA SER A 810 21.73 25.21 28.51
C SER A 810 22.05 26.50 27.75
N GLY A 811 21.55 27.63 28.24
CA GLY A 811 21.75 28.96 27.66
C GLY A 811 20.57 29.45 26.82
N THR A 812 20.84 30.31 25.84
CA THR A 812 19.82 30.93 24.98
C THR A 812 19.61 30.20 23.65
N GLY A 813 18.46 30.47 23.02
CA GLY A 813 18.00 29.81 21.79
C GLY A 813 17.08 28.63 22.10
N SER A 814 17.13 27.59 21.27
CA SER A 814 16.50 26.31 21.55
C SER A 814 17.04 25.67 22.83
N SER A 815 16.15 25.10 23.64
CA SER A 815 16.46 24.29 24.83
C SER A 815 16.94 22.88 24.49
N PHE A 816 16.91 22.48 23.21
CA PHE A 816 17.48 21.24 22.68
C PHE A 816 18.43 21.53 21.51
N ASN A 817 19.48 20.71 21.37
CA ASN A 817 20.42 20.80 20.27
C ASN A 817 19.90 20.00 19.07
N TRP A 818 19.71 20.66 17.92
CA TRP A 818 19.19 20.06 16.69
C TRP A 818 20.25 20.03 15.59
N SER A 819 20.44 18.88 14.95
CA SER A 819 21.29 18.75 13.75
C SER A 819 20.42 18.42 12.56
N ASN A 820 20.27 19.34 11.61
CA ASN A 820 19.66 19.03 10.31
C ASN A 820 20.51 17.95 9.61
N ARG A 821 19.87 16.87 9.17
CA ARG A 821 20.48 15.72 8.48
C ARG A 821 20.11 15.64 7.00
N GLY A 822 19.29 16.57 6.51
CA GLY A 822 18.69 16.53 5.18
C GLY A 822 17.54 15.52 5.09
N VAL A 823 17.07 15.30 3.86
CA VAL A 823 16.07 14.26 3.54
C VAL A 823 16.70 12.88 3.78
N LEU A 824 16.16 12.09 4.72
CA LEU A 824 16.63 10.72 5.02
C LEU A 824 15.63 9.64 4.60
N TYR A 825 14.43 10.04 4.17
CA TYR A 825 13.34 9.16 3.78
C TYR A 825 12.87 9.51 2.36
N ALA A 826 12.55 8.50 1.56
CA ALA A 826 12.31 8.65 0.13
C ALA A 826 10.97 9.36 -0.19
N PRO A 827 10.92 10.19 -1.25
CA PRO A 827 9.69 10.85 -1.71
C PRO A 827 8.79 9.89 -2.50
N ILE A 828 8.15 8.97 -1.79
CA ILE A 828 7.26 7.94 -2.34
C ILE A 828 5.93 8.54 -2.80
N ASP A 829 5.27 9.26 -1.89
CA ASP A 829 3.92 9.80 -2.00
C ASP A 829 3.76 10.97 -1.01
N ARG A 830 2.73 11.81 -1.18
CA ARG A 830 2.45 13.02 -0.40
C ARG A 830 2.53 12.81 1.11
N GLY A 831 2.97 13.85 1.85
CA GLY A 831 3.28 13.75 3.29
C GLY A 831 2.15 13.22 4.18
N GLU A 832 0.88 13.44 3.80
CA GLU A 832 -0.30 12.88 4.47
C GLU A 832 -0.40 11.34 4.43
N THR A 833 0.38 10.66 3.58
CA THR A 833 0.42 9.19 3.49
C THR A 833 1.60 8.57 4.24
N MET A 834 2.42 9.38 4.93
CA MET A 834 3.75 9.00 5.41
C MET A 834 3.81 8.93 6.94
N HIS A 835 4.00 7.71 7.47
CA HIS A 835 4.01 7.41 8.91
C HIS A 835 5.37 6.82 9.36
N PHE A 836 5.77 7.11 10.59
CA PHE A 836 7.07 6.72 11.15
C PHE A 836 6.85 5.86 12.39
N THR A 837 7.35 4.62 12.38
CA THR A 837 6.94 3.57 13.34
C THR A 837 8.09 2.61 13.67
N ASN A 838 8.18 2.13 14.90
CA ASN A 838 9.08 1.06 15.33
C ASN A 838 8.43 -0.32 15.12
N GLN A 839 8.02 -0.63 13.89
CA GLN A 839 7.47 -1.94 13.54
C GLN A 839 8.48 -3.09 13.68
N GLY A 840 9.78 -2.80 13.55
CA GLY A 840 10.85 -3.79 13.60
C GLY A 840 11.26 -4.27 14.99
N GLY A 841 10.83 -3.61 16.07
CA GLY A 841 11.31 -3.90 17.43
C GLY A 841 12.77 -3.49 17.68
N LEU A 842 13.22 -2.44 16.98
CA LEU A 842 14.63 -2.02 16.93
C LEU A 842 14.88 -0.63 17.55
N GLY A 843 13.87 -0.02 18.17
CA GLY A 843 13.96 1.31 18.79
C GLY A 843 14.14 2.47 17.79
N ARG A 844 13.96 2.21 16.49
CA ARG A 844 14.08 3.20 15.41
C ARG A 844 12.83 3.25 14.54
N ALA A 845 12.60 4.40 13.93
CA ALA A 845 11.55 4.63 12.96
C ALA A 845 11.85 4.00 11.59
N ASP A 846 11.12 2.95 11.26
CA ASP A 846 10.87 2.52 9.89
C ASP A 846 9.77 3.43 9.29
N LEU A 847 9.82 3.69 7.97
CA LEU A 847 8.76 4.41 7.26
C LEU A 847 7.71 3.45 6.72
N VAL A 848 6.46 3.87 6.88
CA VAL A 848 5.24 3.19 6.44
C VAL A 848 4.50 4.15 5.52
N HIS A 849 4.30 3.75 4.27
CA HIS A 849 3.37 4.41 3.35
C HIS A 849 1.97 3.84 3.59
N VAL A 850 0.96 4.72 3.60
CA VAL A 850 -0.43 4.39 3.92
C VAL A 850 -1.33 4.79 2.76
N LEU A 851 -1.87 3.82 2.01
CA LEU A 851 -2.81 4.10 0.93
C LEU A 851 -4.18 4.50 1.52
N PRO A 852 -4.69 5.74 1.33
CA PRO A 852 -5.83 6.24 2.10
C PRO A 852 -7.10 5.41 1.98
N PHE A 853 -7.46 5.02 0.75
CA PHE A 853 -8.72 4.33 0.47
C PHE A 853 -8.72 2.85 0.91
N THR A 854 -7.64 2.12 0.65
CA THR A 854 -7.57 0.66 0.93
C THR A 854 -7.00 0.34 2.31
N ASN A 855 -6.29 1.30 2.93
CA ASN A 855 -5.47 1.12 4.12
C ASN A 855 -4.42 -0.01 4.00
N LYS A 856 -4.06 -0.39 2.76
CA LYS A 856 -2.90 -1.24 2.50
C LYS A 856 -1.63 -0.45 2.83
N LEU A 857 -0.66 -1.13 3.43
CA LEU A 857 0.59 -0.51 3.88
C LEU A 857 1.81 -1.07 3.12
N PRO A 858 2.34 -0.39 2.10
CA PRO A 858 3.67 -0.65 1.58
C PRO A 858 4.73 -0.13 2.58
N LYS A 859 5.51 -1.02 3.20
CA LYS A 859 6.59 -0.63 4.12
C LYS A 859 7.87 -0.31 3.37
N TYR A 860 8.27 0.96 3.41
CA TYR A 860 9.56 1.45 2.92
C TYR A 860 10.46 1.71 4.13
N ASN A 861 10.97 0.69 4.79
CA ASN A 861 12.14 -0.02 4.26
C ASN A 861 13.46 0.78 4.43
N THR A 862 13.44 1.97 5.04
CA THR A 862 14.59 2.89 5.08
C THR A 862 15.71 2.41 6.02
N GLY A 863 16.93 2.40 5.50
CA GLY A 863 17.86 1.30 5.74
C GLY A 863 18.87 1.44 6.88
N GLY A 864 19.19 0.27 7.42
CA GLY A 864 20.48 -0.08 8.01
C GLY A 864 20.68 -1.59 7.77
N GLN A 865 21.24 -1.95 6.61
CA GLN A 865 21.27 -3.30 6.01
C GLN A 865 19.92 -4.04 5.85
N ASP A 866 18.80 -3.45 6.27
CA ASP A 866 17.45 -3.90 5.91
C ASP A 866 16.68 -2.91 5.00
N GLY A 867 17.47 -2.13 4.26
CA GLY A 867 17.06 -1.21 3.20
C GLY A 867 17.89 -1.38 1.90
N GLY A 868 17.48 -0.73 0.81
CA GLY A 868 17.81 -1.05 -0.60
C GLY A 868 17.76 0.17 -1.54
N THR A 869 17.03 0.10 -2.67
CA THR A 869 17.22 0.98 -3.85
C THR A 869 15.93 1.51 -4.49
N ASP A 870 15.94 2.81 -4.83
CA ASP A 870 15.14 3.44 -5.89
C ASP A 870 16.07 3.85 -7.05
N ASP A 871 15.63 3.76 -8.30
CA ASP A 871 15.61 4.89 -9.24
C ASP A 871 14.60 4.62 -10.38
N GLY A 872 14.20 5.67 -11.11
CA GLY A 872 13.03 5.66 -11.98
C GLY A 872 13.34 6.05 -13.43
N SER A 873 12.67 5.35 -14.35
CA SER A 873 12.42 5.79 -15.72
C SER A 873 10.92 5.92 -15.93
N GLU A 874 10.46 7.06 -16.42
CA GLU A 874 9.09 7.21 -16.90
C GLU A 874 8.93 6.43 -18.21
N ASP A 875 8.21 5.32 -18.16
CA ASP A 875 7.41 4.78 -19.26
C ASP A 875 6.24 4.00 -18.63
N GLY A 876 5.07 4.05 -19.25
CA GLY A 876 3.79 3.74 -18.57
C GLY A 876 3.55 2.26 -18.24
N GLY A 877 3.09 1.99 -17.01
CA GLY A 877 2.68 0.65 -16.58
C GLY A 877 2.42 0.54 -15.07
N GLY A 878 1.25 1.01 -14.61
CA GLY A 878 0.85 0.87 -13.20
C GLY A 878 0.57 -0.59 -12.84
N SER A 879 1.25 -1.12 -11.82
CA SER A 879 1.03 -2.46 -11.30
C SER A 879 0.07 -2.44 -10.10
N ASP A 880 -1.23 -2.33 -10.39
CA ASP A 880 -2.28 -2.40 -9.38
C ASP A 880 -2.40 -3.82 -8.81
N ASP A 881 -1.72 -4.11 -7.69
CA ASP A 881 -2.05 -5.27 -6.84
C ASP A 881 -3.31 -4.96 -5.97
N GLU A 882 -4.36 -4.48 -6.66
CA GLU A 882 -5.67 -5.10 -6.46
C GLU A 882 -5.55 -6.61 -6.64
N CYS A 883 -6.42 -7.33 -5.95
CA CYS A 883 -6.84 -8.69 -6.26
C CYS A 883 -6.57 -9.14 -7.72
N PHE A 884 -5.43 -9.79 -7.93
CA PHE A 884 -4.74 -9.86 -9.22
C PHE A 884 -5.63 -10.36 -10.38
N LYS A 885 -5.91 -9.47 -11.35
CA LYS A 885 -6.49 -9.86 -12.65
C LYS A 885 -5.40 -10.58 -13.47
N PRO A 886 -5.64 -11.77 -14.04
CA PRO A 886 -4.65 -12.44 -14.88
C PRO A 886 -4.38 -11.61 -16.14
N THR A 887 -3.12 -11.26 -16.35
CA THR A 887 -2.65 -10.56 -17.55
C THR A 887 -2.48 -11.56 -18.69
N PHE A 888 -3.40 -11.54 -19.65
CA PHE A 888 -3.24 -12.29 -20.91
C PHE A 888 -2.14 -11.65 -21.76
N ASP A 889 -1.11 -12.41 -22.12
CA ASP A 889 0.07 -11.92 -22.86
C ASP A 889 -0.05 -12.02 -24.39
N GLY A 890 -1.25 -12.36 -24.89
CA GLY A 890 -1.57 -12.45 -26.32
C GLY A 890 -1.23 -13.78 -26.99
N ASP A 891 -0.50 -14.67 -26.31
CA ASP A 891 -0.20 -16.03 -26.79
C ASP A 891 -1.18 -17.04 -26.19
N SER A 892 -2.04 -17.63 -27.03
CA SER A 892 -3.05 -18.60 -26.61
C SER A 892 -2.42 -19.93 -26.16
N LYS A 893 -2.31 -20.10 -24.85
CA LYS A 893 -1.70 -21.25 -24.16
C LYS A 893 -2.76 -22.16 -23.56
N VAL A 894 -2.50 -23.47 -23.57
CA VAL A 894 -3.36 -24.45 -22.88
C VAL A 894 -3.09 -24.36 -21.37
N ILE A 895 -3.87 -23.51 -20.68
CA ILE A 895 -3.74 -23.23 -19.24
C ILE A 895 -4.45 -24.24 -18.33
N LEU A 896 -5.33 -25.08 -18.89
CA LEU A 896 -5.91 -26.28 -18.30
C LEU A 896 -6.00 -27.37 -19.39
N SER A 897 -5.52 -28.58 -19.12
CA SER A 897 -5.46 -29.69 -20.08
C SER A 897 -6.54 -30.77 -19.84
N GLU A 898 -7.60 -30.41 -19.11
CA GLU A 898 -8.68 -31.30 -18.68
C GLU A 898 -9.97 -30.96 -19.43
N ASN A 899 -10.94 -31.89 -19.47
CA ASN A 899 -12.25 -31.64 -20.06
C ASN A 899 -13.10 -30.74 -19.14
N PHE A 900 -13.03 -29.43 -19.36
CA PHE A 900 -13.69 -28.42 -18.54
C PHE A 900 -14.63 -27.55 -19.40
N PRO A 901 -15.76 -28.11 -19.89
CA PRO A 901 -16.75 -27.38 -20.67
C PRO A 901 -17.42 -26.24 -19.89
N ASP A 902 -17.82 -25.21 -20.62
CA ASP A 902 -18.57 -24.04 -20.16
C ASP A 902 -18.00 -23.32 -18.92
N PRO A 903 -16.72 -22.88 -18.95
CA PRO A 903 -16.07 -22.23 -17.81
C PRO A 903 -16.66 -20.84 -17.51
N SER A 904 -17.32 -20.69 -16.36
CA SER A 904 -17.47 -19.39 -15.70
C SER A 904 -16.20 -19.01 -14.94
N PHE A 905 -16.05 -17.73 -14.59
CA PHE A 905 -14.89 -17.23 -13.85
C PHE A 905 -15.31 -16.27 -12.75
N VAL A 906 -14.91 -16.56 -11.52
CA VAL A 906 -15.25 -15.75 -10.35
C VAL A 906 -14.03 -15.57 -9.45
N PHE A 907 -13.89 -14.37 -8.90
CA PHE A 907 -12.80 -14.04 -8.01
C PHE A 907 -13.24 -14.12 -6.54
N ASP A 908 -12.48 -14.85 -5.71
CA ASP A 908 -12.64 -14.84 -4.27
C ASP A 908 -11.73 -13.79 -3.60
N PRO A 909 -12.29 -12.73 -3.00
CA PRO A 909 -11.52 -11.73 -2.25
C PRO A 909 -10.98 -12.22 -0.90
N GLU A 910 -11.40 -13.39 -0.38
CA GLU A 910 -10.89 -13.92 0.89
C GLU A 910 -9.62 -14.77 0.71
N SER A 911 -9.62 -15.71 -0.24
CA SER A 911 -8.41 -16.44 -0.65
C SER A 911 -7.59 -15.73 -1.73
N CYS A 912 -8.00 -14.53 -2.16
CA CYS A 912 -7.38 -13.71 -3.21
C CYS A 912 -7.07 -14.50 -4.51
N THR A 913 -7.99 -15.39 -4.90
CA THR A 913 -7.76 -16.41 -5.92
C THR A 913 -8.93 -16.45 -6.91
N TRP A 914 -8.64 -16.60 -8.20
CA TRP A 914 -9.65 -16.89 -9.21
C TRP A 914 -10.06 -18.36 -9.17
N TYR A 915 -11.36 -18.60 -9.17
CA TYR A 915 -11.98 -19.91 -9.36
C TYR A 915 -12.75 -19.92 -10.69
N SER A 916 -12.93 -21.11 -11.24
CA SER A 916 -13.71 -21.35 -12.44
C SER A 916 -14.58 -22.57 -12.19
N PHE A 917 -15.82 -22.52 -12.68
CA PHE A 917 -16.79 -23.62 -12.57
C PHE A 917 -17.17 -24.07 -13.97
N GLY A 918 -17.34 -25.38 -14.16
CA GLY A 918 -17.60 -25.98 -15.46
C GLY A 918 -18.64 -27.09 -15.38
N SER A 919 -19.22 -27.42 -16.54
CA SER A 919 -20.30 -28.40 -16.68
C SER A 919 -19.89 -29.82 -16.26
N GLN A 920 -20.91 -30.66 -16.00
CA GLN A 920 -20.80 -32.02 -15.46
C GLN A 920 -19.80 -32.92 -16.22
N ASP A 921 -18.76 -33.37 -15.52
CA ASP A 921 -17.88 -34.47 -15.92
C ASP A 921 -17.27 -35.17 -14.69
N LYS A 922 -16.51 -36.25 -14.88
CA LYS A 922 -15.75 -36.99 -13.86
C LYS A 922 -16.58 -37.53 -12.68
N GLY A 923 -17.91 -37.52 -12.80
CA GLY A 923 -18.85 -37.92 -11.75
C GLY A 923 -19.20 -36.80 -10.76
N LYS A 924 -18.86 -35.54 -11.03
CA LYS A 924 -19.34 -34.34 -10.31
C LYS A 924 -20.43 -33.66 -11.12
N LEU A 925 -21.47 -33.09 -10.50
CA LEU A 925 -22.50 -32.35 -11.27
C LEU A 925 -22.00 -30.99 -11.74
N VAL A 926 -21.06 -30.40 -11.01
CA VAL A 926 -20.32 -29.19 -11.40
C VAL A 926 -18.85 -29.44 -11.12
N GLN A 927 -17.98 -29.09 -12.05
CA GLN A 927 -16.53 -29.10 -11.84
C GLN A 927 -16.06 -27.76 -11.27
N ILE A 928 -14.96 -27.75 -10.51
CA ILE A 928 -14.32 -26.52 -10.03
C ILE A 928 -12.80 -26.59 -10.20
N ALA A 929 -12.23 -25.52 -10.74
CA ALA A 929 -10.79 -25.29 -10.82
C ALA A 929 -10.42 -23.99 -10.10
N ARG A 930 -9.16 -23.84 -9.71
CA ARG A 930 -8.60 -22.57 -9.21
C ARG A 930 -7.36 -22.16 -10.01
N TYR A 931 -7.03 -20.88 -10.02
CA TYR A 931 -5.75 -20.39 -10.51
C TYR A 931 -4.65 -20.59 -9.47
N ASP A 932 -3.58 -21.29 -9.82
CA ASP A 932 -2.36 -21.35 -8.99
C ASP A 932 -1.32 -20.35 -9.51
N LYS A 933 -1.32 -19.14 -8.95
CA LYS A 933 -0.35 -18.07 -9.23
C LYS A 933 1.12 -18.48 -8.97
N SER A 934 1.40 -19.56 -8.24
CA SER A 934 2.76 -20.08 -8.06
C SER A 934 3.24 -21.01 -9.19
N LYS A 935 2.32 -21.46 -10.06
CA LYS A 935 2.58 -22.37 -11.18
C LYS A 935 2.13 -21.84 -12.54
N ASP A 936 1.51 -20.65 -12.56
CA ASP A 936 1.00 -19.93 -13.73
C ASP A 936 0.04 -20.77 -14.61
N LYS A 937 -0.87 -21.47 -13.94
CA LYS A 937 -1.84 -22.39 -14.56
C LYS A 937 -3.10 -22.55 -13.71
N TRP A 938 -4.12 -23.16 -14.30
CA TRP A 938 -5.27 -23.66 -13.55
C TRP A 938 -4.98 -25.04 -12.96
N GLU A 939 -5.56 -25.30 -11.78
CA GLU A 939 -5.59 -26.59 -11.13
C GLU A 939 -7.04 -27.00 -10.89
N LEU A 940 -7.46 -28.08 -11.56
CA LEU A 940 -8.74 -28.73 -11.30
C LEU A 940 -8.73 -29.34 -9.89
N LEU A 941 -9.80 -29.16 -9.15
CA LEU A 941 -9.93 -29.63 -7.77
C LEU A 941 -10.80 -30.90 -7.76
N ASP A 942 -10.27 -32.01 -8.32
CA ASP A 942 -10.99 -33.29 -8.49
C ASP A 942 -11.57 -33.86 -7.16
N ASP A 943 -11.07 -33.44 -6.00
CA ASP A 943 -11.64 -33.80 -4.68
C ASP A 943 -12.95 -33.06 -4.35
N ASP A 944 -13.15 -31.84 -4.86
CA ASP A 944 -14.32 -30.99 -4.56
C ASP A 944 -15.55 -31.38 -5.36
N ASP A 945 -16.73 -31.19 -4.77
CA ASP A 945 -18.02 -31.47 -5.39
C ASP A 945 -18.99 -30.32 -5.07
N PRO A 946 -18.94 -29.21 -5.84
CA PRO A 946 -19.71 -28.00 -5.60
C PRO A 946 -21.21 -28.22 -5.55
N LEU A 947 -21.78 -29.03 -6.45
CA LEU A 947 -23.23 -29.26 -6.51
C LEU A 947 -23.51 -30.77 -6.48
N LYS A 948 -24.33 -31.20 -5.51
CA LYS A 948 -24.55 -32.63 -5.21
C LYS A 948 -25.87 -33.18 -5.72
N ASP A 949 -26.83 -32.29 -5.93
CA ASP A 949 -28.10 -32.55 -6.59
C ASP A 949 -28.61 -31.27 -7.25
N ALA A 950 -29.58 -31.41 -8.15
CA ALA A 950 -30.16 -30.33 -8.94
C ALA A 950 -31.39 -29.68 -8.28
N GLY A 951 -31.64 -29.95 -6.99
CA GLY A 951 -32.90 -29.61 -6.31
C GLY A 951 -34.04 -30.57 -6.67
N ALA A 952 -35.13 -30.50 -5.91
CA ALA A 952 -36.26 -31.43 -6.04
C ALA A 952 -36.96 -31.41 -7.42
N TRP A 953 -36.85 -30.31 -8.17
CA TRP A 953 -37.38 -30.14 -9.52
C TRP A 953 -36.47 -30.68 -10.64
N GLY A 954 -35.17 -30.86 -10.37
CA GLY A 954 -34.13 -31.11 -11.37
C GLY A 954 -33.63 -32.55 -11.42
N GLN A 955 -33.12 -32.99 -12.56
CA GLN A 955 -32.42 -34.27 -12.69
C GLN A 955 -30.93 -34.10 -12.40
N ASN A 956 -30.31 -35.03 -11.66
CA ASN A 956 -28.86 -35.06 -11.40
C ASN A 956 -28.06 -35.60 -12.61
N LEU A 957 -28.36 -35.06 -13.80
CA LEU A 957 -27.85 -35.53 -15.09
C LEU A 957 -27.76 -34.35 -16.06
N ASP A 958 -26.58 -34.22 -16.68
CA ASP A 958 -26.31 -33.24 -17.75
C ASP A 958 -26.54 -31.79 -17.27
N ILE A 959 -26.01 -31.49 -16.08
CA ILE A 959 -25.94 -30.15 -15.50
C ILE A 959 -24.88 -29.33 -16.24
N VAL A 960 -25.30 -28.18 -16.78
CA VAL A 960 -24.44 -27.35 -17.63
C VAL A 960 -24.50 -25.86 -17.34
N VAL A 961 -23.45 -25.16 -17.79
CA VAL A 961 -23.21 -23.71 -17.70
C VAL A 961 -23.45 -23.19 -16.26
N PRO A 962 -22.61 -23.59 -15.29
CA PRO A 962 -22.69 -23.08 -13.93
C PRO A 962 -22.00 -21.72 -13.82
N ASP A 963 -22.74 -20.64 -13.53
CA ASP A 963 -22.17 -19.31 -13.25
C ASP A 963 -22.30 -18.96 -11.76
N VAL A 964 -21.25 -18.37 -11.18
CA VAL A 964 -21.10 -18.19 -9.73
C VAL A 964 -20.75 -16.76 -9.38
N ILE A 965 -21.54 -16.17 -8.49
CA ILE A 965 -21.31 -14.81 -7.97
C ILE A 965 -21.31 -14.80 -6.44
N ARG A 966 -20.79 -13.72 -5.85
CA ARG A 966 -21.00 -13.41 -4.44
C ARG A 966 -22.14 -12.41 -4.28
N ASP A 967 -23.13 -12.73 -3.45
CA ASP A 967 -24.18 -11.77 -3.02
C ASP A 967 -24.61 -11.95 -1.57
N GLY A 968 -25.01 -10.86 -0.92
CA GLY A 968 -25.45 -10.85 0.49
C GLY A 968 -24.41 -11.30 1.53
N GLY A 969 -23.21 -11.69 1.10
CA GLY A 969 -22.18 -12.35 1.90
C GLY A 969 -21.93 -13.80 1.50
N GLN A 970 -22.93 -14.46 0.90
CA GLN A 970 -22.92 -15.83 0.40
C GLN A 970 -22.48 -15.94 -1.07
N TRP A 971 -22.24 -17.17 -1.52
CA TRP A 971 -22.01 -17.54 -2.90
C TRP A 971 -23.30 -18.10 -3.50
N VAL A 972 -23.66 -17.58 -4.67
CA VAL A 972 -24.85 -17.95 -5.46
C VAL A 972 -24.37 -18.58 -6.76
N MET A 973 -24.85 -19.79 -7.04
CA MET A 973 -24.58 -20.51 -8.29
C MET A 973 -25.88 -20.64 -9.08
N TYR A 974 -25.90 -20.13 -10.31
CA TYR A 974 -26.93 -20.43 -11.31
C TYR A 974 -26.43 -21.59 -12.19
N TYR A 975 -27.33 -22.46 -12.64
CA TYR A 975 -26.97 -23.63 -13.46
C TYR A 975 -28.18 -24.08 -14.30
N SER A 976 -27.94 -24.80 -15.39
CA SER A 976 -29.00 -25.39 -16.21
C SER A 976 -29.17 -26.88 -15.89
N ALA A 977 -30.40 -27.36 -15.71
CA ALA A 977 -30.72 -28.78 -15.51
C ALA A 977 -31.95 -29.21 -16.32
N PHE A 978 -32.06 -30.50 -16.66
CA PHE A 978 -33.33 -31.08 -17.10
C PHE A 978 -34.31 -31.15 -15.91
N THR A 979 -35.60 -30.91 -16.15
CA THR A 979 -36.63 -31.05 -15.11
C THR A 979 -36.99 -32.53 -14.90
N GLN A 980 -37.46 -32.92 -13.71
CA GLN A 980 -37.87 -34.31 -13.45
C GLN A 980 -39.15 -34.71 -14.20
N ASP A 981 -40.04 -33.76 -14.48
CA ASP A 981 -41.35 -34.02 -15.10
C ASP A 981 -41.36 -34.01 -16.64
N ASP A 982 -40.30 -33.52 -17.31
CA ASP A 982 -40.25 -33.39 -18.78
C ASP A 982 -39.33 -34.45 -19.42
N HIS A 983 -39.92 -35.38 -20.16
CA HIS A 983 -39.19 -36.44 -20.87
C HIS A 983 -38.66 -36.00 -22.25
N ASP A 984 -38.97 -34.80 -22.74
CA ASP A 984 -38.49 -34.32 -24.05
C ASP A 984 -37.05 -33.75 -23.99
N GLY A 985 -36.43 -33.69 -22.80
CA GLY A 985 -35.07 -33.17 -22.62
C GLY A 985 -34.96 -31.65 -22.75
N LYS A 986 -35.92 -30.93 -22.18
CA LYS A 986 -35.91 -29.46 -22.04
C LYS A 986 -35.25 -29.06 -20.73
N ARG A 987 -34.46 -27.99 -20.73
CA ARG A 987 -33.77 -27.47 -19.53
C ARG A 987 -34.50 -26.29 -18.89
N CYS A 988 -34.27 -26.10 -17.60
CA CYS A 988 -34.63 -24.91 -16.84
C CYS A 988 -33.45 -24.47 -15.96
N ILE A 989 -33.44 -23.20 -15.55
CA ILE A 989 -32.34 -22.61 -14.78
C ILE A 989 -32.63 -22.75 -13.29
N GLY A 990 -31.72 -23.39 -12.57
CA GLY A 990 -31.70 -23.50 -11.11
C GLY A 990 -30.88 -22.41 -10.45
N VAL A 991 -30.94 -22.38 -9.12
CA VAL A 991 -30.05 -21.57 -8.29
C VAL A 991 -29.75 -22.28 -6.96
N ALA A 992 -28.51 -22.17 -6.48
CA ALA A 992 -28.00 -22.83 -5.28
C ALA A 992 -27.07 -21.93 -4.45
N PHE A 993 -26.97 -22.18 -3.14
CA PHE A 993 -26.38 -21.24 -2.16
C PHE A 993 -25.38 -21.91 -1.22
N THR A 994 -24.34 -21.18 -0.81
CA THR A 994 -23.36 -21.62 0.20
C THR A 994 -22.58 -20.46 0.82
N ASP A 995 -22.01 -20.67 2.00
CA ASP A 995 -21.08 -19.73 2.63
C ASP A 995 -19.62 -19.90 2.13
N SER A 996 -19.32 -20.98 1.39
CA SER A 996 -17.97 -21.38 0.96
C SER A 996 -17.87 -21.55 -0.56
N ILE A 997 -17.00 -20.80 -1.25
CA ILE A 997 -16.91 -20.83 -2.72
C ILE A 997 -16.68 -22.23 -3.31
N ARG A 998 -15.97 -23.12 -2.59
CA ARG A 998 -15.74 -24.51 -3.01
C ARG A 998 -16.94 -25.45 -2.78
N GLY A 999 -18.06 -24.90 -2.31
CA GLY A 999 -19.27 -25.64 -1.99
C GLY A 999 -19.19 -26.47 -0.70
N PRO A 1000 -20.12 -27.43 -0.51
CA PRO A 1000 -21.25 -27.69 -1.39
C PRO A 1000 -22.27 -26.53 -1.39
N TYR A 1001 -22.89 -26.33 -2.54
CA TYR A 1001 -24.01 -25.43 -2.79
C TYR A 1001 -25.32 -26.21 -2.56
N SER A 1002 -26.26 -25.58 -1.85
CA SER A 1002 -27.59 -26.14 -1.58
C SER A 1002 -28.59 -25.58 -2.58
N PRO A 1003 -29.16 -26.39 -3.50
CA PRO A 1003 -30.13 -25.92 -4.48
C PRO A 1003 -31.49 -25.59 -3.86
N ARG A 1004 -32.30 -24.80 -4.57
CA ARG A 1004 -33.73 -24.64 -4.27
C ARG A 1004 -34.54 -25.83 -4.78
N ASP A 1005 -35.64 -26.13 -4.10
CA ASP A 1005 -36.62 -27.16 -4.50
C ASP A 1005 -37.38 -26.81 -5.80
N GLU A 1006 -37.30 -25.56 -6.26
CA GLU A 1006 -37.97 -25.03 -7.45
C GLU A 1006 -36.95 -24.29 -8.36
N PRO A 1007 -37.14 -24.30 -9.70
CA PRO A 1007 -36.27 -23.57 -10.63
C PRO A 1007 -36.43 -22.04 -10.47
N LEU A 1008 -35.40 -21.31 -10.89
CA LEU A 1008 -35.41 -19.84 -10.98
C LEU A 1008 -36.17 -19.37 -12.22
N VAL A 1009 -35.86 -19.93 -13.40
CA VAL A 1009 -36.59 -19.64 -14.65
C VAL A 1009 -36.88 -20.95 -15.37
N CYS A 1010 -38.12 -21.12 -15.84
CA CYS A 1010 -38.53 -22.30 -16.58
C CYS A 1010 -39.60 -21.93 -17.64
N GLN A 1011 -39.26 -22.04 -18.93
CA GLN A 1011 -40.12 -21.65 -20.07
C GLN A 1011 -40.23 -22.80 -21.08
N LEU A 1012 -40.75 -23.94 -20.61
CA LEU A 1012 -40.85 -25.20 -21.37
C LEU A 1012 -41.70 -25.08 -22.64
N ASP A 1013 -42.68 -24.16 -22.65
CA ASP A 1013 -43.52 -23.81 -23.80
C ASP A 1013 -42.73 -23.20 -24.96
N LYS A 1014 -41.60 -22.55 -24.66
CA LYS A 1014 -40.65 -22.00 -25.62
C LYS A 1014 -39.47 -22.93 -25.93
N GLY A 1015 -39.49 -24.17 -25.44
CA GLY A 1015 -38.40 -25.15 -25.59
C GLY A 1015 -37.49 -25.31 -24.37
N GLY A 1016 -37.67 -24.48 -23.33
CA GLY A 1016 -36.82 -24.44 -22.14
C GLY A 1016 -35.86 -23.25 -22.13
N VAL A 1017 -35.08 -23.15 -21.05
CA VAL A 1017 -34.04 -22.13 -20.86
C VAL A 1017 -32.74 -22.75 -20.39
N ILE A 1018 -31.64 -22.11 -20.76
CA ILE A 1018 -30.26 -22.59 -20.58
C ILE A 1018 -29.31 -21.37 -20.61
N ASP A 1019 -28.02 -21.61 -20.36
CA ASP A 1019 -26.93 -20.64 -20.44
C ASP A 1019 -27.13 -19.40 -19.53
N PRO A 1020 -27.37 -19.57 -18.21
CA PRO A 1020 -27.43 -18.44 -17.30
C PRO A 1020 -26.04 -17.81 -17.15
N SER A 1021 -25.97 -16.48 -17.26
CA SER A 1021 -24.87 -15.70 -16.71
C SER A 1021 -25.39 -14.55 -15.85
N ALA A 1022 -24.69 -14.27 -14.76
CA ALA A 1022 -25.08 -13.29 -13.77
C ALA A 1022 -24.36 -11.96 -13.98
N PHE A 1023 -25.13 -10.87 -14.04
CA PHE A 1023 -24.65 -9.52 -14.30
C PHE A 1023 -24.98 -8.60 -13.13
N TYR A 1024 -24.01 -7.79 -12.72
CA TYR A 1024 -24.23 -6.64 -11.82
C TYR A 1024 -24.16 -5.37 -12.67
N ASP A 1025 -25.21 -4.56 -12.60
CA ASP A 1025 -25.36 -3.31 -13.34
C ASP A 1025 -24.85 -2.11 -12.54
N PRO A 1026 -23.66 -1.53 -12.85
CA PRO A 1026 -23.08 -0.48 -12.02
C PRO A 1026 -23.88 0.83 -12.01
N PRO A 1027 -24.45 1.33 -13.13
CA PRO A 1027 -25.26 2.56 -13.14
C PRO A 1027 -26.50 2.55 -12.26
N SER A 1028 -27.23 1.43 -12.17
CA SER A 1028 -28.43 1.33 -11.33
C SER A 1028 -28.20 0.67 -9.97
N ASN A 1029 -27.05 0.00 -9.77
CA ASN A 1029 -26.76 -0.88 -8.64
C ASN A 1029 -27.85 -1.95 -8.48
N THR A 1030 -28.01 -2.80 -9.49
CA THR A 1030 -28.94 -3.93 -9.49
C THR A 1030 -28.30 -5.19 -10.05
N ARG A 1031 -28.86 -6.37 -9.76
CA ARG A 1031 -28.44 -7.65 -10.36
C ARG A 1031 -29.44 -8.17 -11.37
N TRP A 1032 -28.91 -8.85 -12.37
CA TRP A 1032 -29.65 -9.45 -13.47
C TRP A 1032 -29.08 -10.83 -13.77
N VAL A 1033 -29.91 -11.70 -14.33
CA VAL A 1033 -29.47 -12.91 -15.02
C VAL A 1033 -29.81 -12.74 -16.50
N VAL A 1034 -28.82 -12.95 -17.35
CA VAL A 1034 -28.98 -13.08 -18.80
C VAL A 1034 -29.01 -14.58 -19.15
N TYR A 1035 -29.89 -15.01 -20.05
CA TYR A 1035 -30.05 -16.43 -20.39
C TYR A 1035 -30.61 -16.67 -21.80
N LYS A 1036 -30.46 -17.89 -22.31
CA LYS A 1036 -30.94 -18.33 -23.64
C LYS A 1036 -32.32 -19.00 -23.54
N ILE A 1037 -33.23 -18.69 -24.48
CA ILE A 1037 -34.38 -19.53 -24.84
C ILE A 1037 -33.87 -20.67 -25.74
N ASP A 1038 -33.98 -21.93 -25.31
CA ASP A 1038 -33.51 -23.11 -26.07
C ASP A 1038 -34.52 -23.52 -27.18
N GLY A 1039 -35.06 -22.53 -27.91
CA GLY A 1039 -36.17 -22.69 -28.87
C GLY A 1039 -35.89 -23.65 -30.01
N ASN A 1040 -34.62 -23.86 -30.33
CA ASN A 1040 -34.14 -24.92 -31.22
C ASN A 1040 -34.62 -26.34 -30.83
N ARG A 1041 -34.93 -26.60 -29.55
CA ARG A 1041 -35.53 -27.87 -29.07
C ARG A 1041 -36.90 -28.17 -29.70
N ILE A 1042 -37.66 -27.12 -30.01
CA ILE A 1042 -39.02 -27.21 -30.56
C ILE A 1042 -39.10 -26.67 -32.00
N CYS A 1043 -37.96 -26.60 -32.69
CA CYS A 1043 -37.80 -26.00 -34.02
C CYS A 1043 -38.24 -24.52 -34.10
N GLY A 1044 -38.21 -23.80 -32.96
CA GLY A 1044 -38.40 -22.37 -32.86
C GLY A 1044 -37.08 -21.59 -32.83
N LYS A 1045 -37.18 -20.26 -32.80
CA LYS A 1045 -36.04 -19.34 -32.71
C LYS A 1045 -35.44 -19.31 -31.30
N THR A 1046 -34.12 -19.12 -31.23
CA THR A 1046 -33.40 -18.74 -30.01
C THR A 1046 -33.41 -17.24 -29.78
N SER A 1047 -33.46 -16.86 -28.51
CA SER A 1047 -33.41 -15.47 -28.03
C SER A 1047 -32.61 -15.39 -26.74
N ILE A 1048 -31.94 -14.26 -26.53
CA ILE A 1048 -31.27 -13.89 -25.29
C ILE A 1048 -32.23 -13.02 -24.48
N MET A 1049 -32.51 -13.46 -23.26
CA MET A 1049 -33.39 -12.83 -22.29
C MET A 1049 -32.60 -12.20 -21.15
N LEU A 1050 -33.15 -11.17 -20.54
CA LEU A 1050 -32.60 -10.45 -19.40
C LEU A 1050 -33.67 -10.28 -18.32
N GLN A 1051 -33.35 -10.59 -17.06
CA GLN A 1051 -34.29 -10.49 -15.95
C GLN A 1051 -33.59 -10.12 -14.63
N GLN A 1052 -34.16 -9.17 -13.89
CA GLN A 1052 -33.61 -8.62 -12.65
C GLN A 1052 -33.88 -9.57 -11.47
N VAL A 1053 -32.85 -9.83 -10.66
CA VAL A 1053 -32.96 -10.51 -9.36
C VAL A 1053 -32.70 -9.51 -8.23
N CYS A 1054 -33.19 -9.82 -7.03
CA CYS A 1054 -32.98 -8.94 -5.88
C CYS A 1054 -31.52 -8.96 -5.39
N GLN A 1055 -31.07 -7.84 -4.82
CA GLN A 1055 -29.73 -7.62 -4.29
C GLN A 1055 -29.80 -6.81 -2.99
N VAL A 1056 -28.88 -7.02 -2.06
CA VAL A 1056 -28.71 -6.17 -0.87
C VAL A 1056 -28.39 -4.72 -1.26
N ALA A 1057 -29.34 -3.81 -1.05
CA ALA A 1057 -29.07 -2.37 -1.00
C ALA A 1057 -28.35 -2.02 0.32
N ALA A 1058 -27.03 -1.86 0.27
CA ALA A 1058 -26.19 -1.67 1.46
C ALA A 1058 -26.31 -0.24 2.07
N ILE A 1059 -27.44 0.05 2.72
CA ILE A 1059 -27.65 1.28 3.51
C ILE A 1059 -28.55 1.03 4.73
N LEU A 1060 -27.98 1.11 5.94
CA LEU A 1060 -28.52 1.77 7.16
C LEU A 1060 -27.95 1.15 8.46
N MET A 1061 -26.85 1.72 8.95
CA MET A 1061 -26.69 1.90 10.40
C MET A 1061 -27.21 3.30 10.74
N GLY A 1062 -28.27 3.39 11.56
CA GLY A 1062 -28.85 4.69 11.95
C GLY A 1062 -30.38 4.76 12.02
N SER A 1063 -31.11 3.69 11.73
CA SER A 1063 -32.56 3.63 11.96
C SER A 1063 -32.99 2.23 12.39
N ILE A 1064 -33.86 2.16 13.39
CA ILE A 1064 -34.41 0.90 13.88
C ILE A 1064 -35.49 0.44 12.90
N MET A 1065 -35.12 -0.35 11.89
CA MET A 1065 -36.08 -1.16 11.15
C MET A 1065 -36.42 -2.39 12.01
N THR A 1066 -37.53 -2.33 12.75
CA THR A 1066 -38.04 -3.44 13.57
C THR A 1066 -38.55 -4.64 12.77
N ASP A 1067 -38.56 -4.57 11.45
CA ASP A 1067 -39.03 -5.66 10.59
C ASP A 1067 -38.14 -5.82 9.35
N ILE A 1068 -37.24 -6.82 9.41
CA ILE A 1068 -36.35 -7.20 8.30
C ILE A 1068 -37.07 -8.17 7.33
N SER A 1069 -38.25 -8.69 7.67
CA SER A 1069 -38.93 -9.76 6.93
C SER A 1069 -39.46 -9.36 5.53
N GLN A 1070 -39.36 -8.08 5.16
CA GLN A 1070 -39.85 -7.54 3.88
C GLN A 1070 -38.72 -7.17 2.89
N LEU A 1071 -37.46 -7.46 3.23
CA LEU A 1071 -36.33 -7.30 2.30
C LEU A 1071 -35.91 -8.67 1.76
N GLU A 1072 -36.44 -9.02 0.59
CA GLU A 1072 -36.16 -10.24 -0.19
C GLU A 1072 -34.72 -10.24 -0.75
N ASN A 1073 -33.71 -10.23 0.12
CA ASN A 1073 -32.29 -10.06 -0.24
C ASN A 1073 -31.61 -11.40 -0.52
N ASP A 1074 -31.83 -11.97 -1.71
CA ASP A 1074 -31.61 -13.41 -1.92
C ASP A 1074 -30.92 -13.82 -3.24
N GLY A 1075 -30.68 -12.91 -4.18
CA GLY A 1075 -30.11 -13.23 -5.49
C GLY A 1075 -31.00 -14.08 -6.41
N PHE A 1076 -32.25 -14.36 -6.03
CA PHE A 1076 -33.17 -15.23 -6.79
C PHE A 1076 -34.59 -14.70 -6.98
N THR A 1077 -35.06 -13.75 -6.17
CA THR A 1077 -36.42 -13.21 -6.34
C THR A 1077 -36.45 -12.24 -7.52
N LEU A 1078 -37.09 -12.68 -8.60
CA LEU A 1078 -37.26 -11.96 -9.86
C LEU A 1078 -38.11 -10.69 -9.65
N LYS A 1079 -37.70 -9.56 -10.25
CA LYS A 1079 -38.35 -8.24 -10.06
C LYS A 1079 -39.10 -7.68 -11.27
N ASN A 1080 -38.97 -8.32 -12.43
CA ASN A 1080 -39.65 -7.94 -13.67
C ASN A 1080 -39.98 -9.17 -14.53
N ASP A 1081 -40.86 -8.99 -15.51
CA ASP A 1081 -41.06 -9.96 -16.59
C ASP A 1081 -39.81 -10.05 -17.50
N PRO A 1082 -39.49 -11.22 -18.08
CA PRO A 1082 -38.32 -11.39 -18.95
C PRO A 1082 -38.29 -10.42 -20.14
N VAL A 1083 -37.18 -9.71 -20.32
CA VAL A 1083 -36.95 -8.79 -21.46
C VAL A 1083 -36.13 -9.52 -22.52
N GLU A 1084 -36.64 -9.63 -23.75
CA GLU A 1084 -35.84 -10.11 -24.89
C GLU A 1084 -34.89 -8.98 -25.33
N ILE A 1085 -33.58 -9.22 -25.26
CA ILE A 1085 -32.55 -8.22 -25.61
C ILE A 1085 -31.87 -8.51 -26.95
N LEU A 1086 -31.90 -9.76 -27.43
CA LEU A 1086 -31.46 -10.16 -28.76
C LEU A 1086 -32.24 -11.41 -29.21
N SER A 1087 -32.57 -11.53 -30.50
CA SER A 1087 -33.15 -12.74 -31.10
C SER A 1087 -32.44 -13.11 -32.40
N GLU A 1088 -32.38 -14.40 -32.75
CA GLU A 1088 -31.57 -14.90 -33.86
C GLU A 1088 -31.99 -14.35 -35.23
N THR A 1089 -31.00 -14.01 -36.05
CA THR A 1089 -31.19 -13.82 -37.50
C THR A 1089 -31.05 -15.14 -38.24
N ASP A 1090 -31.58 -15.19 -39.46
CA ASP A 1090 -31.64 -16.42 -40.26
C ASP A 1090 -30.23 -16.87 -40.72
N ASP A 1091 -29.24 -15.95 -40.73
CA ASP A 1091 -27.81 -16.23 -40.95
C ASP A 1091 -27.12 -16.80 -39.69
N GLU A 1092 -27.62 -16.49 -38.49
CA GLU A 1092 -27.07 -16.93 -37.21
C GLU A 1092 -27.52 -18.33 -36.82
N LYS A 1093 -28.80 -18.66 -37.06
CA LYS A 1093 -29.46 -19.97 -36.82
C LYS A 1093 -29.51 -20.47 -35.36
N LEU A 1094 -28.73 -19.84 -34.48
CA LEU A 1094 -28.61 -20.15 -33.07
C LEU A 1094 -27.86 -18.98 -32.37
N LEU A 1095 -28.31 -18.63 -31.18
CA LEU A 1095 -27.61 -17.78 -30.20
C LEU A 1095 -27.43 -18.59 -28.91
N GLU A 1096 -26.20 -18.71 -28.39
CA GLU A 1096 -25.88 -19.47 -27.16
C GLU A 1096 -24.90 -18.69 -26.27
N THR A 1097 -24.71 -19.14 -25.03
CA THR A 1097 -23.70 -18.64 -24.07
C THR A 1097 -23.63 -17.10 -23.96
N PRO A 1098 -24.71 -16.42 -23.54
CA PRO A 1098 -24.71 -14.97 -23.40
C PRO A 1098 -23.89 -14.52 -22.18
N SER A 1099 -23.11 -13.45 -22.33
CA SER A 1099 -22.42 -12.79 -21.22
C SER A 1099 -22.43 -11.27 -21.43
N LEU A 1100 -22.65 -10.51 -20.37
CA LEU A 1100 -22.87 -9.06 -20.44
C LEU A 1100 -21.79 -8.31 -19.66
N VAL A 1101 -21.25 -7.26 -20.26
CA VAL A 1101 -20.23 -6.38 -19.68
C VAL A 1101 -20.70 -4.92 -19.80
N TYR A 1102 -20.31 -4.06 -18.85
CA TYR A 1102 -20.52 -2.61 -18.93
C TYR A 1102 -19.18 -1.89 -18.84
N GLU A 1103 -18.85 -1.10 -19.86
CA GLU A 1103 -17.56 -0.41 -20.03
C GLU A 1103 -17.78 0.92 -20.77
N ASP A 1104 -17.11 1.99 -20.33
CA ASP A 1104 -17.16 3.34 -20.92
C ASP A 1104 -18.58 3.88 -21.28
N GLY A 1105 -19.58 3.56 -20.46
CA GLY A 1105 -20.96 4.01 -20.66
C GLY A 1105 -21.79 3.14 -21.61
N SER A 1106 -21.25 2.03 -22.09
CA SER A 1106 -21.89 1.10 -23.02
C SER A 1106 -22.01 -0.29 -22.43
N TYR A 1107 -23.06 -1.01 -22.81
CA TYR A 1107 -23.26 -2.43 -22.53
C TYR A 1107 -22.78 -3.25 -23.73
N LEU A 1108 -21.91 -4.23 -23.48
CA LEU A 1108 -21.39 -5.17 -24.47
C LEU A 1108 -21.94 -6.57 -24.15
N LEU A 1109 -22.85 -7.04 -24.99
CA LEU A 1109 -23.39 -8.41 -24.94
C LEU A 1109 -22.57 -9.30 -25.86
N PHE A 1110 -21.77 -10.20 -25.27
CA PHE A 1110 -21.13 -11.30 -25.97
C PHE A 1110 -22.07 -12.50 -26.08
N TYR A 1111 -22.02 -13.22 -27.20
CA TYR A 1111 -22.80 -14.43 -27.43
C TYR A 1111 -22.14 -15.32 -28.49
N SER A 1112 -22.35 -16.62 -28.40
CA SER A 1112 -21.98 -17.58 -29.45
C SER A 1112 -23.06 -17.67 -30.52
N SER A 1113 -22.64 -17.92 -31.77
CA SER A 1113 -23.54 -17.95 -32.93
C SER A 1113 -23.31 -19.18 -33.81
N GLY A 1114 -24.42 -19.85 -34.17
CA GLY A 1114 -24.43 -21.13 -34.87
C GLY A 1114 -24.30 -22.34 -33.92
N TYR A 1115 -24.31 -23.56 -34.46
CA TYR A 1115 -24.15 -24.78 -33.65
C TYR A 1115 -22.68 -25.04 -33.28
N TYR A 1116 -22.39 -25.41 -32.04
CA TYR A 1116 -21.02 -25.72 -31.55
C TYR A 1116 -20.31 -26.86 -32.32
N THR A 1117 -21.06 -27.69 -33.06
CA THR A 1117 -20.53 -28.77 -33.92
C THR A 1117 -20.19 -28.32 -35.35
N SER A 1118 -20.38 -27.04 -35.66
CA SER A 1118 -20.23 -26.46 -37.00
C SER A 1118 -18.96 -25.61 -37.11
N ASP A 1119 -18.32 -25.61 -38.29
CA ASP A 1119 -17.23 -24.67 -38.63
C ASP A 1119 -17.67 -23.20 -38.71
N THR A 1120 -18.99 -22.97 -38.69
CA THR A 1120 -19.61 -21.64 -38.58
C THR A 1120 -19.70 -21.12 -37.13
N TYR A 1121 -19.42 -21.94 -36.11
CA TYR A 1121 -19.51 -21.51 -34.71
C TYR A 1121 -18.56 -20.35 -34.45
N SER A 1122 -19.07 -19.25 -33.89
CA SER A 1122 -18.24 -18.07 -33.60
C SER A 1122 -18.84 -17.20 -32.51
N ILE A 1123 -17.96 -16.65 -31.66
CA ILE A 1123 -18.32 -15.60 -30.71
C ILE A 1123 -18.53 -14.30 -31.48
N LYS A 1124 -19.61 -13.59 -31.11
CA LYS A 1124 -20.00 -12.28 -31.62
C LYS A 1124 -20.29 -11.37 -30.43
N TYR A 1125 -20.50 -10.08 -30.74
CA TYR A 1125 -20.92 -9.09 -29.78
C TYR A 1125 -22.03 -8.20 -30.35
N ALA A 1126 -22.78 -7.57 -29.44
CA ALA A 1126 -23.71 -6.49 -29.73
C ALA A 1126 -23.62 -5.43 -28.63
N THR A 1127 -23.88 -4.17 -28.98
CA THR A 1127 -23.69 -3.01 -28.09
C THR A 1127 -24.97 -2.24 -27.86
N SER A 1128 -25.17 -1.70 -26.65
CA SER A 1128 -26.31 -0.85 -26.29
C SER A 1128 -25.90 0.27 -25.34
N GLY A 1129 -26.63 1.40 -25.35
CA GLY A 1129 -26.55 2.45 -24.33
C GLY A 1129 -27.47 2.20 -23.11
N SER A 1130 -28.17 1.07 -23.07
CA SER A 1130 -29.12 0.68 -22.01
C SER A 1130 -29.09 -0.83 -21.80
N ILE A 1131 -29.13 -1.29 -20.55
CA ILE A 1131 -29.08 -2.72 -20.21
C ILE A 1131 -30.19 -3.53 -20.91
N SER A 1132 -31.38 -2.95 -21.07
CA SER A 1132 -32.55 -3.54 -21.72
C SER A 1132 -32.56 -3.41 -23.25
N GLY A 1133 -31.48 -2.92 -23.86
CA GLY A 1133 -31.37 -2.71 -25.30
C GLY A 1133 -32.02 -1.42 -25.80
N PRO A 1134 -32.22 -1.28 -27.14
CA PRO A 1134 -31.89 -2.27 -28.17
C PRO A 1134 -30.38 -2.49 -28.31
N TYR A 1135 -29.98 -3.72 -28.66
CA TYR A 1135 -28.58 -4.09 -28.91
C TYR A 1135 -28.28 -4.13 -30.41
N ASP A 1136 -27.38 -3.25 -30.86
CA ASP A 1136 -26.89 -3.22 -32.24
C ASP A 1136 -25.73 -4.21 -32.41
N ARG A 1137 -25.80 -5.09 -33.41
CA ARG A 1137 -24.76 -6.12 -33.66
C ARG A 1137 -23.47 -5.48 -34.20
N GLY A 1138 -22.32 -5.99 -33.73
CA GLY A 1138 -21.02 -5.59 -34.27
C GLY A 1138 -20.72 -6.18 -35.66
N ASP A 1139 -20.11 -5.38 -36.54
CA ASP A 1139 -19.77 -5.78 -37.93
C ASP A 1139 -18.68 -6.86 -38.03
N ASN A 1140 -17.93 -7.10 -36.95
CA ASN A 1140 -16.76 -8.00 -36.95
C ASN A 1140 -17.02 -9.30 -36.17
N LYS A 1141 -16.41 -10.40 -36.65
CA LYS A 1141 -16.22 -11.59 -35.83
C LYS A 1141 -15.26 -11.24 -34.68
N CYS A 1142 -15.62 -11.59 -33.44
CA CYS A 1142 -14.64 -11.63 -32.35
C CYS A 1142 -13.70 -12.81 -32.59
N VAL A 1143 -12.51 -12.53 -33.13
CA VAL A 1143 -11.43 -13.52 -33.17
C VAL A 1143 -10.79 -13.56 -31.78
N VAL A 1144 -11.05 -14.64 -31.06
CA VAL A 1144 -10.28 -15.05 -29.88
C VAL A 1144 -9.67 -16.41 -30.22
N TRP A 1145 -8.40 -16.59 -29.87
CA TRP A 1145 -7.62 -17.83 -30.04
C TRP A 1145 -7.38 -18.46 -28.66
#